data_AF-A0A6H0XYZ1-F1
#
_entry.id   AF-A0A6H0XYZ1-F1
#
_cell.length_a   1.000
_cell.length_b   1.000
_cell.length_c   1.000
_cell.angle_alpha   90.00
_cell.angle_beta   90.00
_cell.angle_gamma   90.00
#
_symmetry.space_group_name_H-M   'P 1'
#
loop_
_entity.id
_entity.type
_entity.pdbx_description
1 polymer ?
#
loop_
_entity_poly.entity_id
_entity_poly.type
_entity_poly.pdbx_seq_one_letter_code
_entity_poly.pdbx_strand_id
1 'polypeptide(L)'
;MYQQNDVQGSHNTNPRHKPKYITSTPDKDFLPFEKQSKILHKRILKDSTITDAEAKMFQSLLALQRPPTANKPAEKSELNEEGLHSTLSKVIGVQMHQPQTLNSRSSNEDRQAAQQTSDASHGKAAGAVRRVASLLKDAQTDLRMWEILHEEAIRPVLDMKLDASDGNDPADLAPEVIEHFSQAFPRLLVSYQDVLQEAFPSSQYALAVLPYLRSLGPSTFALGVSTSLYNHHLRSLYDQRTDLRAMIETLSEMHENVFDFDSTTLAIVERALRNASRAIQQPFYSPRNCFWSARLRKDAVEELEAWVGTIKDGITDRALHEARDGHPKTIGYIGQHDDSEAFSGHSLQDLSFSPIITIMDASTIEQKFLKSPDDLGLVAVGFSGGQCKPGVDAAPMALIESGLVNQLKEDLKYNIHYDGQVHSYSSLLPSDDADHRGMKKPRGVSAVTQQLSNQVYTHAREGRFVLTLGGDHSIAIGTISGTAKAIRERLGREIAVIWVDAHADINTPETSDSGNIHGMPVAFLTGLATEKEDAPFGWIKEEHRLNLKKLVYIGLRDVDRGEKKILREHGIKAFSMHDIDRYGIGRVMEMALGWIGTDTPIHLSFDVDALDPMYAPSTGTPVRGGLTLREGDYIAECVHETGSLVALDLVEVNPSLEIAGAQETVRAGVSIVRCALGDTLL
;
A
#
# COMPACT_ATOMS: atom_id res chain seq x y z
N MET A 1 -0.06 -64.59 -18.44
CA MET A 1 0.90 -65.46 -19.15
C MET A 1 2.26 -64.78 -19.06
N TYR A 2 3.21 -65.48 -18.44
CA TYR A 2 4.67 -65.21 -18.29
C TYR A 2 5.08 -63.87 -17.64
N GLN A 3 5.39 -63.84 -16.32
CA GLN A 3 6.63 -64.28 -15.62
C GLN A 3 7.86 -63.41 -15.97
N GLN A 4 8.33 -62.61 -14.99
CA GLN A 4 9.53 -62.86 -14.15
C GLN A 4 10.81 -62.32 -14.82
N ASN A 5 11.82 -61.76 -14.17
CA ASN A 5 12.16 -61.60 -12.75
C ASN A 5 13.32 -60.58 -12.67
N ASP A 6 13.35 -59.86 -11.55
CA ASP A 6 14.47 -59.62 -10.63
C ASP A 6 15.92 -59.41 -11.13
N VAL A 7 16.60 -58.40 -10.57
CA VAL A 7 17.55 -58.52 -9.45
C VAL A 7 18.46 -57.27 -9.38
N GLN A 8 18.34 -56.59 -8.23
CA GLN A 8 19.35 -55.94 -7.36
C GLN A 8 20.68 -55.39 -7.93
N GLY A 9 21.04 -54.20 -7.42
CA GLY A 9 22.44 -53.77 -7.34
C GLY A 9 22.62 -52.32 -6.87
N SER A 10 22.87 -52.13 -5.57
CA SER A 10 23.19 -50.87 -4.90
C SER A 10 24.45 -50.18 -5.41
N HIS A 11 24.47 -48.84 -5.49
CA HIS A 11 25.39 -48.01 -4.69
C HIS A 11 25.17 -46.50 -4.89
N ASN A 12 25.36 -45.82 -3.76
CA ASN A 12 25.34 -44.39 -3.46
C ASN A 12 26.26 -43.56 -4.36
N THR A 13 25.82 -42.39 -4.83
CA THR A 13 26.58 -41.12 -4.84
C THR A 13 25.68 -39.95 -5.27
N ASN A 14 25.66 -38.91 -4.44
CA ASN A 14 25.11 -37.59 -4.75
C ASN A 14 26.07 -36.88 -5.73
N PRO A 15 25.59 -36.09 -6.72
CA PRO A 15 25.55 -34.64 -6.48
C PRO A 15 24.47 -33.83 -7.25
N ARG A 16 23.96 -32.80 -6.56
CA ARG A 16 23.61 -31.45 -7.05
C ARG A 16 22.88 -31.33 -8.41
N HIS A 17 21.56 -31.16 -8.36
CA HIS A 17 20.77 -30.59 -9.46
C HIS A 17 20.27 -29.17 -9.15
N LYS A 18 20.62 -28.23 -10.03
CA LYS A 18 19.96 -26.92 -10.20
C LYS A 18 18.51 -27.15 -10.69
N PRO A 19 17.49 -26.39 -10.24
CA PRO A 19 16.19 -26.42 -10.87
C PRO A 19 16.18 -25.58 -12.16
N LYS A 20 15.63 -26.20 -13.20
CA LYS A 20 15.38 -25.67 -14.55
C LYS A 20 14.16 -24.73 -14.51
N TYR A 21 14.26 -23.56 -15.14
CA TYR A 21 13.09 -22.78 -15.56
C TYR A 21 12.43 -23.46 -16.75
N ILE A 22 11.13 -23.73 -16.63
CA ILE A 22 10.27 -24.19 -17.71
C ILE A 22 9.81 -22.96 -18.50
N THR A 23 10.14 -22.95 -19.78
CA THR A 23 9.67 -22.01 -20.78
C THR A 23 8.31 -22.44 -21.32
N SER A 24 7.33 -21.56 -21.32
CA SER A 24 6.16 -21.63 -22.22
C SER A 24 5.89 -20.25 -22.81
N THR A 25 6.24 -20.07 -24.08
CA THR A 25 5.80 -18.98 -24.96
C THR A 25 4.32 -19.12 -25.30
N PRO A 26 3.64 -18.02 -25.61
CA PRO A 26 2.75 -18.02 -26.77
C PRO A 26 3.05 -16.88 -27.75
N ASP A 27 3.14 -17.33 -29.00
CA ASP A 27 2.95 -16.73 -30.33
C ASP A 27 3.29 -15.27 -30.66
N LYS A 28 4.03 -15.21 -31.77
CA LYS A 28 4.35 -14.04 -32.60
C LYS A 28 3.21 -13.82 -33.60
N ASP A 29 2.71 -12.61 -33.68
CA ASP A 29 2.27 -12.00 -34.93
C ASP A 29 2.65 -10.51 -34.93
N PHE A 30 3.77 -10.19 -35.58
CA PHE A 30 4.25 -8.84 -35.84
C PHE A 30 4.70 -8.78 -37.29
N LEU A 31 4.26 -7.76 -38.03
CA LEU A 31 4.92 -7.12 -39.20
C LEU A 31 3.99 -5.96 -39.70
N PRO A 32 4.49 -4.89 -40.37
CA PRO A 32 5.40 -3.84 -39.90
C PRO A 32 4.85 -2.40 -40.21
N PHE A 33 5.28 -1.37 -39.49
CA PHE A 33 5.01 0.04 -39.90
C PHE A 33 6.25 0.95 -39.76
N GLU A 34 7.35 0.59 -40.44
CA GLU A 34 8.45 1.51 -40.70
C GLU A 34 8.22 2.26 -42.02
N LYS A 35 7.83 3.53 -41.95
CA LYS A 35 8.32 4.60 -42.87
C LYS A 35 7.83 6.01 -42.55
N GLN A 36 6.84 6.20 -41.68
CA GLN A 36 6.36 7.54 -41.31
C GLN A 36 6.96 8.09 -40.01
N SER A 37 7.51 7.26 -39.10
CA SER A 37 8.07 7.76 -37.82
C SER A 37 9.44 8.46 -37.97
N LYS A 38 10.20 8.20 -39.04
CA LYS A 38 11.56 8.76 -39.21
C LYS A 38 11.62 10.26 -39.50
N ILE A 39 10.52 10.88 -39.93
CA ILE A 39 10.47 12.34 -40.19
C ILE A 39 10.09 13.13 -38.93
N LEU A 40 9.31 12.53 -38.02
CA LEU A 40 8.89 13.16 -36.76
C LEU A 40 9.95 13.03 -35.65
N HIS A 41 10.69 11.91 -35.62
CA HIS A 41 11.71 11.61 -34.60
C HIS A 41 12.87 12.62 -34.51
N LYS A 42 13.26 13.26 -35.63
CA LYS A 42 14.47 14.10 -35.67
C LYS A 42 14.27 15.58 -35.31
N ARG A 43 13.03 16.07 -35.19
CA ARG A 43 12.73 17.49 -34.93
C ARG A 43 12.25 17.79 -33.50
N ILE A 44 11.58 16.83 -32.86
CA ILE A 44 10.89 17.03 -31.57
C ILE A 44 11.83 16.93 -30.34
N LEU A 45 13.00 16.28 -30.48
CA LEU A 45 13.75 15.75 -29.33
C LEU A 45 15.12 16.41 -29.07
N LYS A 46 15.46 17.51 -29.74
CA LYS A 46 16.83 18.06 -29.64
C LYS A 46 17.15 18.63 -28.24
N ASP A 47 16.12 19.06 -27.51
CA ASP A 47 16.22 19.67 -26.18
C ASP A 47 15.21 19.12 -25.14
N SER A 48 14.55 17.99 -25.40
CA SER A 48 13.63 17.38 -24.42
C SER A 48 14.38 16.62 -23.32
N THR A 49 13.81 16.58 -22.10
CA THR A 49 14.23 15.62 -21.05
C THR A 49 13.56 14.26 -21.23
N ILE A 50 12.59 14.16 -22.15
CA ILE A 50 11.92 12.92 -22.53
C ILE A 50 12.84 12.12 -23.47
N THR A 51 13.14 10.86 -23.14
CA THR A 51 14.00 10.00 -23.97
C THR A 51 13.25 9.43 -25.17
N ASP A 52 13.98 8.91 -26.17
CA ASP A 52 13.38 8.34 -27.39
C ASP A 52 12.42 7.17 -27.09
N ALA A 53 12.59 6.49 -25.95
CA ALA A 53 11.72 5.43 -25.46
C ALA A 53 10.44 5.98 -24.80
N GLU A 54 10.57 7.00 -23.96
CA GLU A 54 9.45 7.68 -23.29
C GLU A 54 8.53 8.39 -24.31
N ALA A 55 9.12 9.00 -25.34
CA ALA A 55 8.38 9.58 -26.45
C ALA A 55 7.64 8.52 -27.28
N LYS A 56 8.20 7.31 -27.41
CA LYS A 56 7.52 6.17 -28.07
C LYS A 56 6.36 5.65 -27.22
N MET A 57 6.51 5.57 -25.89
CA MET A 57 5.43 5.17 -24.99
C MET A 57 4.26 6.15 -25.07
N PHE A 58 4.53 7.46 -25.02
CA PHE A 58 3.53 8.51 -25.22
C PHE A 58 2.82 8.38 -26.58
N GLN A 59 3.58 8.17 -27.66
CA GLN A 59 3.02 7.97 -29.00
C GLN A 59 2.22 6.66 -29.15
N SER A 60 2.64 5.58 -28.48
CA SER A 60 1.96 4.28 -28.47
C SER A 60 0.63 4.35 -27.73
N LEU A 61 0.58 5.05 -26.59
CA LEU A 61 -0.66 5.28 -25.83
C LEU A 61 -1.63 6.17 -26.61
N LEU A 62 -1.14 7.23 -27.25
CA LEU A 62 -1.92 8.05 -28.19
C LEU A 62 -2.42 7.25 -29.42
N ALA A 63 -1.63 6.30 -29.92
CA ALA A 63 -1.99 5.50 -31.09
C ALA A 63 -2.99 4.37 -30.79
N LEU A 64 -2.99 3.82 -29.57
CA LEU A 64 -3.90 2.77 -29.11
C LEU A 64 -5.37 3.21 -29.05
N GLN A 65 -5.64 4.52 -29.11
CA GLN A 65 -6.99 5.08 -29.18
C GLN A 65 -7.55 5.23 -30.60
N ARG A 66 -6.80 4.89 -31.66
CA ARG A 66 -7.33 4.91 -33.02
C ARG A 66 -8.19 3.68 -33.29
N PRO A 67 -9.51 3.79 -33.57
CA PRO A 67 -10.25 2.66 -34.10
C PRO A 67 -9.71 2.30 -35.51
N PRO A 68 -9.75 1.01 -35.91
CA PRO A 68 -9.39 0.62 -37.27
C PRO A 68 -10.34 1.32 -38.25
N THR A 69 -9.74 2.06 -39.19
CA THR A 69 -10.43 2.91 -40.17
C THR A 69 -11.61 2.23 -40.86
N ALA A 70 -12.82 2.74 -40.64
CA ALA A 70 -13.94 2.54 -41.55
C ALA A 70 -14.30 3.89 -42.19
N ASN A 71 -14.11 3.99 -43.50
CA ASN A 71 -14.46 5.15 -44.33
C ASN A 71 -15.91 5.61 -44.09
N LYS A 72 -16.10 6.86 -43.67
CA LYS A 72 -17.26 7.70 -44.03
C LYS A 72 -16.92 9.19 -43.87
N PRO A 73 -17.41 10.09 -44.74
CA PRO A 73 -17.10 11.52 -44.67
C PRO A 73 -17.88 12.18 -43.52
N ALA A 74 -17.19 13.04 -42.76
CA ALA A 74 -17.73 13.77 -41.62
C ALA A 74 -18.63 14.95 -42.06
N GLU A 75 -19.82 15.04 -41.46
CA GLU A 75 -20.57 16.29 -41.33
C GLU A 75 -19.92 17.14 -40.22
N LYS A 76 -19.69 18.42 -40.51
CA LYS A 76 -19.15 19.39 -39.56
C LYS A 76 -20.18 19.71 -38.48
N SER A 77 -19.91 19.38 -37.23
CA SER A 77 -20.55 20.03 -36.09
C SER A 77 -19.71 21.22 -35.64
N GLU A 78 -20.29 22.41 -35.70
CA GLU A 78 -19.73 23.64 -35.10
C GLU A 78 -19.61 23.44 -33.58
N LEU A 79 -18.38 23.36 -33.08
CA LEU A 79 -18.05 23.42 -31.66
C LEU A 79 -17.33 24.75 -31.36
N ASN A 80 -17.73 25.36 -30.25
CA ASN A 80 -17.38 26.70 -29.77
C ASN A 80 -15.87 27.02 -29.81
N GLU A 81 -15.42 27.73 -30.85
CA GLU A 81 -14.06 28.25 -31.00
C GLU A 81 -13.66 29.23 -29.87
N GLU A 82 -14.61 29.90 -29.22
CA GLU A 82 -14.34 30.91 -28.19
C GLU A 82 -13.68 30.34 -26.91
N GLY A 83 -14.00 29.10 -26.53
CA GLY A 83 -13.45 28.45 -25.34
C GLY A 83 -11.98 28.06 -25.51
N LEU A 84 -11.63 27.49 -26.66
CA LEU A 84 -10.27 27.09 -27.01
C LEU A 84 -9.35 28.33 -27.16
N HIS A 85 -9.85 29.39 -27.78
CA HIS A 85 -9.14 30.67 -27.94
C HIS A 85 -8.84 31.38 -26.61
N SER A 86 -9.75 31.31 -25.64
CA SER A 86 -9.55 31.86 -24.28
C SER A 86 -8.41 31.15 -23.53
N THR A 87 -8.39 29.82 -23.59
CA THR A 87 -7.39 28.99 -22.90
C THR A 87 -6.01 29.14 -23.55
N LEU A 88 -5.95 29.18 -24.89
CA LEU A 88 -4.71 29.43 -25.65
C LEU A 88 -4.15 30.85 -25.41
N SER A 89 -5.00 31.86 -25.27
CA SER A 89 -4.56 33.24 -25.03
C SER A 89 -3.98 33.43 -23.61
N LYS A 90 -4.57 32.79 -22.60
CA LYS A 90 -4.10 32.86 -21.21
C LYS A 90 -2.77 32.14 -20.98
N VAL A 91 -2.54 31.02 -21.68
CA VAL A 91 -1.33 30.20 -21.49
C VAL A 91 -0.18 30.63 -22.41
N ILE A 92 -0.47 31.05 -23.65
CA ILE A 92 0.53 31.18 -24.73
C ILE A 92 0.79 32.66 -25.11
N GLY A 93 -0.05 33.61 -24.70
CA GLY A 93 0.15 35.04 -24.99
C GLY A 93 0.09 35.41 -26.48
N VAL A 94 -0.73 34.73 -27.27
CA VAL A 94 -0.86 34.96 -28.72
C VAL A 94 -2.26 35.52 -29.06
N GLN A 95 -2.31 36.68 -29.71
CA GLN A 95 -3.46 37.10 -30.53
C GLN A 95 -3.26 36.55 -31.95
N MET A 96 -4.12 35.62 -32.40
CA MET A 96 -4.09 35.12 -33.78
C MET A 96 -5.00 35.97 -34.68
N HIS A 97 -4.49 36.40 -35.85
CA HIS A 97 -5.30 36.93 -36.97
C HIS A 97 -5.74 35.79 -37.90
N GLN A 98 -6.92 35.93 -38.53
CA GLN A 98 -7.51 34.92 -39.42
C GLN A 98 -6.59 34.52 -40.59
N PRO A 99 -6.60 33.24 -41.04
CA PRO A 99 -5.70 32.77 -42.08
C PRO A 99 -6.19 33.20 -43.47
N GLN A 100 -5.33 33.90 -44.23
CA GLN A 100 -5.48 34.06 -45.66
C GLN A 100 -4.89 32.86 -46.41
N THR A 101 -5.53 32.54 -47.53
CA THR A 101 -5.32 31.37 -48.39
C THR A 101 -3.90 31.19 -48.92
N LEU A 102 -3.41 29.95 -48.85
CA LEU A 102 -2.14 29.44 -49.38
C LEU A 102 -1.91 29.77 -50.86
N ASN A 103 -0.66 30.11 -51.19
CA ASN A 103 -0.11 29.88 -52.53
C ASN A 103 1.26 29.21 -52.41
N SER A 104 1.48 28.21 -53.25
CA SER A 104 2.59 27.26 -53.22
C SER A 104 3.86 27.82 -53.88
N ARG A 105 5.00 27.75 -53.18
CA ARG A 105 6.34 27.43 -53.73
C ARG A 105 7.44 27.49 -52.66
N SER A 106 8.37 26.53 -52.77
CA SER A 106 9.72 26.45 -52.20
C SER A 106 9.91 25.67 -50.86
N SER A 107 10.44 24.45 -51.01
CA SER A 107 10.77 23.48 -49.95
C SER A 107 11.93 23.88 -49.03
N ASN A 108 12.57 25.03 -49.28
CA ASN A 108 13.58 25.60 -48.39
C ASN A 108 12.98 26.65 -47.43
N GLU A 109 11.95 27.39 -47.86
CA GLU A 109 11.22 28.33 -47.00
C GLU A 109 10.37 27.55 -45.99
N ASP A 110 9.74 26.43 -46.36
CA ASP A 110 9.04 25.55 -45.40
C ASP A 110 9.99 24.92 -44.36
N ARG A 111 11.25 24.64 -44.74
CA ARG A 111 12.26 24.10 -43.81
C ARG A 111 12.76 25.18 -42.85
N GLN A 112 12.98 26.40 -43.32
CA GLN A 112 13.36 27.55 -42.49
C GLN A 112 12.20 28.04 -41.62
N ALA A 113 10.97 28.04 -42.12
CA ALA A 113 9.76 28.37 -41.37
C ALA A 113 9.52 27.35 -40.25
N ALA A 114 9.63 26.05 -40.53
CA ALA A 114 9.51 25.01 -39.51
C ALA A 114 10.68 24.98 -38.49
N GLN A 115 11.85 25.53 -38.85
CA GLN A 115 12.96 25.72 -37.92
C GLN A 115 12.72 26.94 -37.02
N GLN A 116 12.22 28.04 -37.60
CA GLN A 116 11.84 29.27 -36.87
C GLN A 116 10.64 29.06 -35.95
N THR A 117 9.64 28.25 -36.33
CA THR A 117 8.49 27.93 -35.47
C THR A 117 8.90 27.03 -34.30
N SER A 118 9.81 26.09 -34.51
CA SER A 118 10.43 25.25 -33.48
C SER A 118 11.27 26.09 -32.50
N ASP A 119 12.15 26.97 -32.98
CA ASP A 119 12.94 27.85 -32.11
C ASP A 119 12.04 28.82 -31.30
N ALA A 120 10.93 29.29 -31.90
CA ALA A 120 9.93 30.12 -31.23
C ALA A 120 9.09 29.35 -30.20
N SER A 121 8.75 28.08 -30.43
CA SER A 121 8.02 27.24 -29.46
C SER A 121 8.89 26.91 -28.25
N HIS A 122 10.17 26.61 -28.46
CA HIS A 122 11.17 26.38 -27.41
C HIS A 122 11.39 27.63 -26.54
N GLY A 123 11.49 28.82 -27.17
CA GLY A 123 11.60 30.10 -26.46
C GLY A 123 10.39 30.42 -25.59
N LYS A 124 9.18 30.07 -26.04
CA LYS A 124 7.93 30.26 -25.29
C LYS A 124 7.79 29.27 -24.12
N ALA A 125 8.14 28.00 -24.31
CA ALA A 125 8.12 26.99 -23.24
C ALA A 125 9.07 27.38 -22.10
N ALA A 126 10.29 27.84 -22.44
CA ALA A 126 11.23 28.38 -21.46
C ALA A 126 10.71 29.66 -20.77
N GLY A 127 9.89 30.47 -21.45
CA GLY A 127 9.20 31.63 -20.86
C GLY A 127 8.16 31.24 -19.81
N ALA A 128 7.31 30.26 -20.11
CA ALA A 128 6.30 29.74 -19.19
C ALA A 128 6.94 29.13 -17.93
N VAL A 129 7.98 28.30 -18.11
CA VAL A 129 8.72 27.70 -16.97
C VAL A 129 9.32 28.78 -16.07
N ARG A 130 9.95 29.82 -16.63
CA ARG A 130 10.52 30.92 -15.83
C ARG A 130 9.46 31.71 -15.06
N ARG A 131 8.29 31.97 -15.67
CA ARG A 131 7.19 32.67 -15.01
C ARG A 131 6.67 31.88 -13.80
N VAL A 132 6.36 30.61 -14.01
CA VAL A 132 5.83 29.75 -12.94
C VAL A 132 6.89 29.53 -11.85
N ALA A 133 8.16 29.35 -12.22
CA ALA A 133 9.25 29.27 -11.24
C ALA A 133 9.38 30.54 -10.37
N SER A 134 9.08 31.73 -10.90
CA SER A 134 9.01 32.96 -10.09
C SER A 134 7.83 32.92 -9.12
N LEU A 135 6.64 32.54 -9.58
CA LEU A 135 5.45 32.42 -8.73
C LEU A 135 5.65 31.40 -7.59
N LEU A 136 6.29 30.28 -7.90
CA LEU A 136 6.63 29.24 -6.93
C LEU A 136 7.60 29.76 -5.86
N LYS A 137 8.58 30.59 -6.24
CA LYS A 137 9.52 31.21 -5.29
C LYS A 137 8.87 32.25 -4.38
N ASP A 138 7.83 32.93 -4.86
CA ASP A 138 7.10 33.95 -4.10
C ASP A 138 6.02 33.34 -3.16
N ALA A 139 5.76 32.04 -3.28
CA ALA A 139 4.78 31.35 -2.45
C ALA A 139 5.26 31.22 -0.99
N GLN A 140 4.41 31.64 -0.04
CA GLN A 140 4.75 31.63 1.39
C GLN A 140 4.44 30.31 2.10
N THR A 141 3.67 29.42 1.47
CA THR A 141 3.30 28.10 2.02
C THR A 141 3.42 27.03 0.94
N ASP A 142 3.67 25.80 1.35
CA ASP A 142 3.69 24.64 0.46
C ASP A 142 2.31 24.35 -0.16
N LEU A 143 1.21 24.60 0.57
CA LEU A 143 -0.15 24.60 0.02
C LEU A 143 -0.29 25.61 -1.12
N ARG A 144 0.24 26.83 -0.98
CA ARG A 144 0.16 27.83 -2.05
C ARG A 144 1.01 27.44 -3.25
N MET A 145 2.16 26.78 -3.04
CA MET A 145 2.93 26.21 -4.14
C MET A 145 2.16 25.12 -4.88
N TRP A 146 1.46 24.25 -4.14
CA TRP A 146 0.62 23.21 -4.73
C TRP A 146 -0.53 23.81 -5.56
N GLU A 147 -1.19 24.84 -5.06
CA GLU A 147 -2.21 25.58 -5.81
C GLU A 147 -1.63 26.18 -7.10
N ILE A 148 -0.46 26.81 -7.04
CA ILE A 148 0.21 27.39 -8.22
C ILE A 148 0.57 26.29 -9.24
N LEU A 149 1.11 25.16 -8.79
CA LEU A 149 1.39 24.01 -9.67
C LEU A 149 0.09 23.52 -10.34
N HIS A 150 -0.98 23.39 -9.57
CA HIS A 150 -2.24 22.89 -10.06
C HIS A 150 -2.86 23.87 -11.07
N GLU A 151 -2.88 25.17 -10.79
CA GLU A 151 -3.45 26.22 -11.64
C GLU A 151 -2.64 26.44 -12.92
N GLU A 152 -1.31 26.50 -12.83
CA GLU A 152 -0.45 26.93 -13.94
C GLU A 152 0.11 25.77 -14.78
N ALA A 153 0.20 24.56 -14.22
CA ALA A 153 0.79 23.41 -14.92
C ALA A 153 -0.22 22.28 -15.16
N ILE A 154 -0.95 21.83 -14.13
CA ILE A 154 -1.80 20.63 -14.22
C ILE A 154 -3.14 20.94 -14.91
N ARG A 155 -3.81 22.02 -14.51
CA ARG A 155 -5.13 22.41 -15.04
C ARG A 155 -5.12 22.60 -16.57
N PRO A 156 -4.13 23.28 -17.19
CA PRO A 156 -4.05 23.39 -18.63
C PRO A 156 -3.98 22.04 -19.35
N VAL A 157 -3.27 21.05 -18.79
CA VAL A 157 -3.17 19.70 -19.36
C VAL A 157 -4.50 18.96 -19.23
N LEU A 158 -5.19 19.09 -18.10
CA LEU A 158 -6.51 18.47 -17.90
C LEU A 158 -7.58 19.05 -18.84
N ASP A 159 -7.52 20.36 -19.12
CA ASP A 159 -8.47 21.01 -20.02
C ASP A 159 -8.32 20.55 -21.48
N MET A 160 -7.21 19.87 -21.84
CA MET A 160 -7.04 19.20 -23.15
C MET A 160 -7.79 17.89 -23.27
N LYS A 161 -8.26 17.32 -22.15
CA LYS A 161 -9.05 16.08 -22.12
C LYS A 161 -8.38 14.92 -22.88
N LEU A 162 -7.08 14.73 -22.67
CA LEU A 162 -6.27 13.73 -23.37
C LEU A 162 -6.79 12.28 -23.25
N ASP A 163 -7.58 12.00 -22.22
CA ASP A 163 -8.12 10.67 -21.91
C ASP A 163 -9.66 10.56 -22.11
N ALA A 164 -10.32 11.55 -22.73
CA ALA A 164 -11.78 11.52 -22.92
C ALA A 164 -12.23 10.62 -24.09
N SER A 165 -13.24 9.80 -23.86
CA SER A 165 -13.88 8.92 -24.86
C SER A 165 -14.85 9.62 -25.82
N ASP A 166 -15.08 10.91 -25.61
CA ASP A 166 -16.26 11.61 -26.12
C ASP A 166 -15.89 12.51 -27.32
N GLY A 167 -15.44 11.89 -28.41
CA GLY A 167 -15.45 12.48 -29.76
C GLY A 167 -14.55 13.70 -30.05
N ASN A 168 -13.88 14.29 -29.06
CA ASN A 168 -12.76 15.21 -29.33
C ASN A 168 -11.53 14.36 -29.59
N ASP A 169 -11.23 14.12 -30.87
CA ASP A 169 -10.03 13.41 -31.27
C ASP A 169 -8.81 14.25 -30.84
N PRO A 170 -7.79 13.70 -30.16
CA PRO A 170 -6.53 14.41 -29.91
C PRO A 170 -5.91 14.99 -31.19
N ALA A 171 -6.34 14.51 -32.37
CA ALA A 171 -6.03 15.04 -33.68
C ALA A 171 -6.50 16.49 -33.94
N ASP A 172 -7.45 17.03 -33.17
CA ASP A 172 -7.94 18.40 -33.30
C ASP A 172 -7.06 19.43 -32.57
N LEU A 173 -6.12 18.98 -31.73
CA LEU A 173 -5.11 19.85 -31.12
C LEU A 173 -3.98 20.11 -32.14
N ALA A 174 -3.70 21.38 -32.41
CA ALA A 174 -2.60 21.75 -33.29
C ALA A 174 -1.29 21.11 -32.79
N PRO A 175 -0.49 20.45 -33.65
CA PRO A 175 0.74 19.75 -33.24
C PRO A 175 1.72 20.61 -32.43
N GLU A 176 1.74 21.91 -32.70
CA GLU A 176 2.54 22.93 -32.01
C GLU A 176 2.15 23.08 -30.52
N VAL A 177 0.88 22.82 -30.19
CA VAL A 177 0.36 22.85 -28.82
C VAL A 177 0.85 21.63 -28.05
N ILE A 178 0.68 20.43 -28.61
CA ILE A 178 1.16 19.18 -27.98
C ILE A 178 2.68 19.22 -27.79
N GLU A 179 3.42 19.72 -28.77
CA GLU A 179 4.88 19.91 -28.69
C GLU A 179 5.27 20.88 -27.56
N HIS A 180 4.55 21.99 -27.41
CA HIS A 180 4.81 22.94 -26.33
C HIS A 180 4.58 22.35 -24.94
N PHE A 181 3.48 21.62 -24.75
CA PHE A 181 3.14 21.04 -23.44
C PHE A 181 4.03 19.85 -23.06
N SER A 182 4.38 18.99 -24.02
CA SER A 182 5.34 17.90 -23.79
C SER A 182 6.74 18.40 -23.41
N GLN A 183 7.10 19.63 -23.80
CA GLN A 183 8.35 20.26 -23.37
C GLN A 183 8.24 21.04 -22.05
N ALA A 184 7.11 21.70 -21.80
CA ALA A 184 6.93 22.56 -20.63
C ALA A 184 6.51 21.79 -19.37
N PHE A 185 5.60 20.83 -19.50
CA PHE A 185 4.92 20.20 -18.36
C PHE A 185 5.86 19.38 -17.45
N PRO A 186 6.72 18.48 -17.96
CA PRO A 186 7.72 17.80 -17.13
C PRO A 186 8.66 18.77 -16.41
N ARG A 187 9.09 19.85 -17.09
CA ARG A 187 9.99 20.86 -16.54
C ARG A 187 9.34 21.68 -15.43
N LEU A 188 8.05 21.96 -15.54
CA LEU A 188 7.28 22.63 -14.49
C LEU A 188 7.15 21.74 -13.25
N LEU A 189 6.91 20.44 -13.42
CA LEU A 189 6.83 19.47 -12.33
C LEU A 189 8.17 19.31 -11.61
N VAL A 190 9.27 19.24 -12.35
CA VAL A 190 10.63 19.22 -11.79
C VAL A 190 10.95 20.53 -11.08
N SER A 191 10.70 21.69 -11.71
CA SER A 191 10.91 23.00 -11.08
C SER A 191 10.09 23.19 -9.80
N TYR A 192 8.89 22.62 -9.75
CA TYR A 192 8.09 22.60 -8.54
C TYR A 192 8.76 21.77 -7.45
N GLN A 193 9.20 20.55 -7.76
CA GLN A 193 9.92 19.69 -6.81
C GLN A 193 11.20 20.34 -6.29
N ASP A 194 11.98 20.99 -7.17
CA ASP A 194 13.19 21.71 -6.80
C ASP A 194 12.90 22.81 -5.77
N VAL A 195 11.97 23.71 -6.08
CA VAL A 195 11.64 24.85 -5.21
C VAL A 195 10.95 24.37 -3.93
N LEU A 196 10.10 23.34 -4.01
CA LEU A 196 9.43 22.77 -2.84
C LEU A 196 10.43 22.12 -1.89
N GLN A 197 11.40 21.36 -2.42
CA GLN A 197 12.45 20.73 -1.61
C GLN A 197 13.37 21.77 -0.97
N GLU A 198 13.64 22.88 -1.65
CA GLU A 198 14.47 23.98 -1.12
C GLU A 198 13.74 24.79 -0.04
N ALA A 199 12.51 25.22 -0.31
CA ALA A 199 11.75 26.11 0.58
C ALA A 199 11.01 25.35 1.70
N PHE A 200 10.52 24.14 1.40
CA PHE A 200 9.74 23.31 2.32
C PHE A 200 10.22 21.84 2.34
N PRO A 201 11.45 21.55 2.83
CA PRO A 201 12.05 20.22 2.78
C PRO A 201 11.21 19.09 3.42
N SER A 202 10.32 19.42 4.36
CA SER A 202 9.45 18.48 5.08
C SER A 202 8.05 18.34 4.47
N SER A 203 7.75 19.04 3.38
CA SER A 203 6.42 19.02 2.77
C SER A 203 6.10 17.66 2.16
N GLN A 204 4.92 17.13 2.49
CA GLN A 204 4.42 15.86 1.95
C GLN A 204 3.98 15.98 0.49
N TYR A 205 3.79 17.20 -0.03
CA TYR A 205 3.42 17.40 -1.43
C TYR A 205 4.49 16.91 -2.41
N ALA A 206 5.76 16.83 -1.97
CA ALA A 206 6.85 16.26 -2.79
C ALA A 206 6.57 14.78 -3.13
N LEU A 207 6.01 14.03 -2.20
CA LEU A 207 5.64 12.62 -2.39
C LEU A 207 4.30 12.44 -3.10
N ALA A 208 3.44 13.45 -3.08
CA ALA A 208 2.10 13.38 -3.66
C ALA A 208 2.07 13.56 -5.19
N VAL A 209 3.08 14.19 -5.81
CA VAL A 209 3.04 14.54 -7.26
C VAL A 209 2.89 13.31 -8.16
N LEU A 210 3.69 12.26 -7.98
CA LEU A 210 3.62 11.07 -8.84
C LEU A 210 2.30 10.29 -8.68
N PRO A 211 1.83 9.95 -7.46
CA PRO A 211 0.52 9.33 -7.27
C PRO A 211 -0.62 10.18 -7.82
N TYR A 212 -0.54 11.51 -7.66
CA TYR A 212 -1.54 12.42 -8.17
C TYR A 212 -1.60 12.40 -9.70
N LEU A 213 -0.45 12.47 -10.39
CA LEU A 213 -0.41 12.36 -11.86
C LEU A 213 -1.01 11.05 -12.37
N ARG A 214 -0.81 9.92 -11.66
CA ARG A 214 -1.44 8.64 -12.01
C ARG A 214 -2.97 8.71 -11.94
N SER A 215 -3.50 9.38 -10.91
CA SER A 215 -4.95 9.52 -10.71
C SER A 215 -5.63 10.36 -11.81
N LEU A 216 -4.88 11.18 -12.52
CA LEU A 216 -5.39 12.07 -13.57
C LEU A 216 -5.57 11.37 -14.93
N GLY A 217 -5.07 10.15 -15.09
CA GLY A 217 -5.21 9.36 -16.30
C GLY A 217 -3.88 9.03 -16.99
N PRO A 218 -3.85 7.97 -17.82
CA PRO A 218 -2.62 7.44 -18.40
C PRO A 218 -1.91 8.42 -19.34
N SER A 219 -2.64 9.23 -20.11
CA SER A 219 -2.01 10.20 -21.02
C SER A 219 -1.42 11.39 -20.27
N THR A 220 -2.10 11.88 -19.23
CA THR A 220 -1.57 12.93 -18.35
C THR A 220 -0.34 12.45 -17.58
N PHE A 221 -0.38 11.22 -17.08
CA PHE A 221 0.77 10.59 -16.43
C PHE A 221 1.96 10.47 -17.38
N ALA A 222 1.77 9.89 -18.57
CA ALA A 222 2.81 9.73 -19.57
C ALA A 222 3.40 11.06 -20.07
N LEU A 223 2.59 12.13 -20.14
CA LEU A 223 3.05 13.46 -20.55
C LEU A 223 3.90 14.16 -19.49
N GLY A 224 3.63 13.93 -18.20
CA GLY A 224 4.27 14.64 -17.10
C GLY A 224 5.46 13.94 -16.46
N VAL A 225 5.47 12.61 -16.49
CA VAL A 225 6.49 11.81 -15.82
C VAL A 225 7.84 11.83 -16.58
N SER A 226 8.93 11.80 -15.83
CA SER A 226 10.29 11.78 -16.38
C SER A 226 11.27 11.17 -15.36
N THR A 227 12.43 10.69 -15.82
CA THR A 227 13.51 10.23 -14.91
C THR A 227 13.86 11.28 -13.85
N SER A 228 13.90 12.57 -14.20
CA SER A 228 14.17 13.63 -13.23
C SER A 228 13.08 13.74 -12.16
N LEU A 229 11.81 13.61 -12.52
CA LEU A 229 10.71 13.62 -11.56
C LEU A 229 10.76 12.40 -10.63
N TYR A 230 11.07 11.21 -11.16
CA TYR A 230 11.31 10.01 -10.35
C TYR A 230 12.51 10.18 -9.42
N ASN A 231 13.60 10.80 -9.88
CA ASN A 231 14.76 11.10 -9.05
C ASN A 231 14.40 12.03 -7.87
N HIS A 232 13.53 13.03 -8.08
CA HIS A 232 13.01 13.85 -6.98
C HIS A 232 12.17 13.05 -6.00
N HIS A 233 11.35 12.12 -6.50
CA HIS A 233 10.55 11.24 -5.65
C HIS A 233 11.42 10.29 -4.83
N LEU A 234 12.38 9.60 -5.46
CA LEU A 234 13.38 8.75 -4.79
C LEU A 234 14.15 9.51 -3.71
N ARG A 235 14.57 10.74 -4.00
CA ARG A 235 15.23 11.61 -3.02
C ARG A 235 14.30 11.95 -1.85
N SER A 236 13.03 12.25 -2.12
CA SER A 236 12.05 12.60 -1.07
C SER A 236 11.72 11.40 -0.19
N LEU A 237 11.54 10.21 -0.77
CA LEU A 237 11.33 8.96 -0.04
C LEU A 237 12.48 8.68 0.91
N TYR A 238 13.72 8.91 0.45
CA TYR A 238 14.89 8.74 1.28
C TYR A 238 15.03 9.84 2.35
N ASP A 239 14.98 11.12 1.96
CA ASP A 239 15.33 12.23 2.83
C ASP A 239 14.24 12.56 3.87
N GLN A 240 12.97 12.31 3.54
CA GLN A 240 11.84 12.58 4.43
C GLN A 240 11.39 11.35 5.23
N ARG A 241 11.51 10.14 4.65
CA ARG A 241 10.93 8.92 5.25
C ARG A 241 11.94 7.80 5.51
N THR A 242 13.16 7.88 4.98
CA THR A 242 14.15 6.78 5.02
C THR A 242 13.53 5.46 4.55
N ASP A 243 12.69 5.52 3.52
CA ASP A 243 11.89 4.38 3.06
C ASP A 243 12.58 3.70 1.87
N LEU A 244 13.48 2.76 2.17
CA LEU A 244 14.23 2.01 1.15
C LEU A 244 13.32 1.09 0.33
N ARG A 245 12.19 0.64 0.89
CA ARG A 245 11.26 -0.26 0.19
C ARG A 245 10.47 0.50 -0.88
N ALA A 246 9.93 1.67 -0.54
CA ALA A 246 9.29 2.53 -1.51
C ALA A 246 10.27 3.00 -2.60
N MET A 247 11.57 3.16 -2.27
CA MET A 247 12.59 3.42 -3.29
C MET A 247 12.74 2.23 -4.26
N ILE A 248 12.78 1.00 -3.76
CA ILE A 248 12.82 -0.22 -4.59
C ILE A 248 11.59 -0.31 -5.49
N GLU A 249 10.39 -0.09 -4.94
CA GLU A 249 9.14 -0.08 -5.72
C GLU A 249 9.18 0.99 -6.83
N THR A 250 9.69 2.17 -6.53
CA THR A 250 9.87 3.25 -7.51
C THR A 250 10.88 2.88 -8.60
N LEU A 251 11.99 2.22 -8.26
CA LEU A 251 12.99 1.73 -9.23
C LEU A 251 12.43 0.62 -10.12
N SER A 252 11.64 -0.30 -9.55
CA SER A 252 10.92 -1.33 -10.30
C SER A 252 9.95 -0.69 -11.30
N GLU A 253 9.18 0.31 -10.87
CA GLU A 253 8.24 1.01 -11.75
C GLU A 253 8.96 1.77 -12.87
N MET A 254 10.09 2.41 -12.58
CA MET A 254 10.93 3.03 -13.60
C MET A 254 11.37 2.00 -14.64
N HIS A 255 11.85 0.84 -14.18
CA HIS A 255 12.30 -0.24 -15.05
C HIS A 255 11.17 -0.86 -15.89
N GLU A 256 10.02 -1.14 -15.29
CA GLU A 256 8.84 -1.72 -15.96
C GLU A 256 8.25 -0.80 -17.03
N ASN A 257 8.22 0.50 -16.76
CA ASN A 257 7.75 1.51 -17.71
C ASN A 257 8.85 2.03 -18.64
N VAL A 258 10.04 1.40 -18.62
CA VAL A 258 11.15 1.68 -19.54
C VAL A 258 11.67 3.13 -19.43
N PHE A 259 11.65 3.70 -18.23
CA PHE A 259 12.29 4.98 -17.92
C PHE A 259 13.79 4.76 -17.73
N ASP A 260 14.60 5.57 -18.41
CA ASP A 260 16.05 5.41 -18.40
C ASP A 260 16.63 5.82 -17.05
N PHE A 261 17.49 4.97 -16.47
CA PHE A 261 18.28 5.35 -15.31
C PHE A 261 19.41 6.32 -15.69
N ASP A 262 19.72 7.26 -14.81
CA ASP A 262 20.81 8.21 -15.00
C ASP A 262 21.79 8.25 -13.81
N SER A 263 22.86 9.03 -13.96
CA SER A 263 23.87 9.21 -12.91
C SER A 263 23.29 9.79 -11.60
N THR A 264 22.18 10.51 -11.69
CA THR A 264 21.48 11.07 -10.51
C THR A 264 20.72 9.98 -9.78
N THR A 265 20.04 9.07 -10.50
CA THR A 265 19.40 7.87 -9.93
C THR A 265 20.44 7.06 -9.17
N LEU A 266 21.58 6.77 -9.81
CA LEU A 266 22.68 6.03 -9.19
C LEU A 266 23.20 6.74 -7.93
N ALA A 267 23.43 8.05 -7.99
CA ALA A 267 23.94 8.82 -6.87
C ALA A 267 23.00 8.82 -5.65
N ILE A 268 21.68 8.87 -5.87
CA ILE A 268 20.66 8.80 -4.82
C ILE A 268 20.69 7.42 -4.14
N VAL A 269 20.67 6.35 -4.94
CA VAL A 269 20.70 4.97 -4.46
C VAL A 269 21.99 4.67 -3.69
N GLU A 270 23.15 5.03 -4.25
CA GLU A 270 24.43 4.83 -3.57
C GLU A 270 24.57 5.66 -2.29
N ARG A 271 23.97 6.87 -2.24
CA ARG A 271 23.92 7.67 -1.00
C ARG A 271 23.06 6.97 0.06
N ALA A 272 21.90 6.44 -0.32
CA ALA A 272 21.04 5.69 0.58
C ALA A 272 21.77 4.46 1.15
N LEU A 273 22.44 3.69 0.29
CA LEU A 273 23.26 2.54 0.67
C LEU A 273 24.41 2.92 1.61
N ARG A 274 25.24 3.92 1.26
CA ARG A 274 26.37 4.36 2.11
C ARG A 274 25.91 4.74 3.52
N ASN A 275 24.79 5.44 3.62
CA ASN A 275 24.23 5.85 4.90
C ASN A 275 23.63 4.67 5.67
N ALA A 276 22.95 3.75 4.98
CA ALA A 276 22.42 2.52 5.58
C ALA A 276 23.57 1.63 6.11
N SER A 277 24.64 1.42 5.34
CA SER A 277 25.83 0.68 5.78
C SER A 277 26.52 1.35 6.97
N ARG A 278 26.63 2.68 6.99
CA ARG A 278 27.17 3.43 8.14
C ARG A 278 26.30 3.28 9.39
N ALA A 279 24.97 3.31 9.23
CA ALA A 279 24.04 3.11 10.33
C ALA A 279 24.10 1.68 10.90
N ILE A 280 24.38 0.68 10.06
CA ILE A 280 24.61 -0.71 10.49
C ILE A 280 25.93 -0.84 11.27
N GLN A 281 26.99 -0.15 10.83
CA GLN A 281 28.32 -0.26 11.44
C GLN A 281 28.51 0.61 12.70
N GLN A 282 27.78 1.73 12.83
CA GLN A 282 27.87 2.66 13.96
C GLN A 282 26.46 3.07 14.45
N PRO A 283 25.86 2.30 15.37
CA PRO A 283 24.46 2.47 15.80
C PRO A 283 24.12 3.82 16.46
N PHE A 284 25.12 4.64 16.85
CA PHE A 284 24.93 5.85 17.66
C PHE A 284 25.19 7.18 16.93
N TYR A 285 25.35 7.20 15.60
CA TYR A 285 25.89 8.38 14.91
C TYR A 285 24.88 9.46 14.45
N SER A 286 23.56 9.31 14.64
CA SER A 286 22.59 10.39 14.34
C SER A 286 21.15 10.04 14.77
N PRO A 287 20.33 11.01 15.23
CA PRO A 287 18.89 10.83 15.49
C PRO A 287 18.07 10.34 14.30
N ARG A 288 18.57 10.49 13.06
CA ARG A 288 17.91 9.98 11.83
C ARG A 288 18.05 8.47 11.62
N ASN A 289 18.88 7.78 12.41
CA ASN A 289 19.22 6.37 12.22
C ASN A 289 18.44 5.38 13.12
N CYS A 290 17.43 5.85 13.87
CA CYS A 290 16.70 5.05 14.86
C CYS A 290 15.38 4.44 14.36
N PHE A 291 15.07 4.52 13.08
CA PHE A 291 13.92 3.84 12.50
C PHE A 291 14.42 2.58 11.79
N TRP A 292 13.72 1.45 11.95
CA TRP A 292 13.97 0.08 11.43
C TRP A 292 14.72 -0.92 12.34
N SER A 293 14.13 -2.11 12.50
CA SER A 293 14.79 -3.29 13.07
C SER A 293 16.03 -3.65 12.25
N ALA A 294 17.06 -4.24 12.89
CA ALA A 294 18.35 -4.52 12.24
C ALA A 294 18.24 -5.49 11.04
N ARG A 295 17.15 -6.28 10.96
CA ARG A 295 16.91 -7.29 9.90
C ARG A 295 16.28 -6.68 8.64
N LEU A 296 15.27 -5.81 8.79
CA LEU A 296 14.68 -5.07 7.66
C LEU A 296 15.70 -4.14 6.97
N ARG A 297 16.66 -3.62 7.74
CA ARG A 297 17.82 -2.90 7.19
C ARG A 297 18.73 -3.77 6.33
N LYS A 298 18.78 -5.09 6.53
CA LYS A 298 19.68 -5.96 5.79
C LYS A 298 19.06 -6.36 4.45
N ASP A 299 17.83 -6.85 4.46
CA ASP A 299 17.18 -7.36 3.23
C ASP A 299 16.90 -6.23 2.22
N ALA A 300 16.41 -5.08 2.69
CA ALA A 300 16.20 -3.92 1.82
C ALA A 300 17.51 -3.32 1.30
N VAL A 301 18.60 -3.41 2.07
CA VAL A 301 19.93 -2.98 1.61
C VAL A 301 20.49 -3.95 0.58
N GLU A 302 20.37 -5.26 0.78
CA GLU A 302 20.80 -6.28 -0.18
C GLU A 302 20.04 -6.16 -1.52
N GLU A 303 18.73 -5.92 -1.46
CA GLU A 303 17.91 -5.71 -2.67
C GLU A 303 18.25 -4.38 -3.36
N LEU A 304 18.46 -3.30 -2.60
CA LEU A 304 18.88 -2.01 -3.15
C LEU A 304 20.32 -2.05 -3.72
N GLU A 305 21.20 -2.88 -3.14
CA GLU A 305 22.53 -3.19 -3.70
C GLU A 305 22.42 -3.93 -5.03
N ALA A 306 21.49 -4.87 -5.17
CA ALA A 306 21.24 -5.55 -6.44
C ALA A 306 20.79 -4.55 -7.53
N TRP A 307 19.98 -3.56 -7.17
CA TRP A 307 19.55 -2.50 -8.08
C TRP A 307 20.70 -1.62 -8.59
N VAL A 308 21.80 -1.48 -7.86
CA VAL A 308 23.00 -0.75 -8.35
C VAL A 308 23.55 -1.37 -9.63
N GLY A 309 23.52 -2.71 -9.74
CA GLY A 309 23.91 -3.42 -10.95
C GLY A 309 23.01 -3.06 -12.12
N THR A 310 21.70 -3.23 -11.94
CA THR A 310 20.68 -2.90 -12.95
C THR A 310 20.75 -1.44 -13.42
N ILE A 311 20.97 -0.50 -12.50
CA ILE A 311 21.12 0.94 -12.81
C ILE A 311 22.39 1.18 -13.64
N LYS A 312 23.52 0.57 -13.28
CA LYS A 312 24.79 0.71 -14.02
C LYS A 312 24.70 0.12 -15.41
N ASP A 313 24.05 -1.02 -15.55
CA ASP A 313 23.81 -1.67 -16.83
C ASP A 313 22.92 -0.79 -17.71
N GLY A 314 21.82 -0.23 -17.16
CA GLY A 314 20.95 0.72 -17.87
C GLY A 314 21.66 2.00 -18.33
N ILE A 315 22.51 2.59 -17.49
CA ILE A 315 23.33 3.77 -17.85
C ILE A 315 24.31 3.41 -18.98
N THR A 316 24.91 2.22 -18.93
CA THR A 316 25.88 1.76 -19.94
C THR A 316 25.20 1.46 -21.27
N ASP A 317 24.06 0.80 -21.27
CA ASP A 317 23.26 0.51 -22.46
C ASP A 317 22.81 1.81 -23.14
N ARG A 318 22.41 2.82 -22.36
CA ARG A 318 22.12 4.16 -22.87
C ARG A 318 23.34 4.82 -23.50
N ALA A 319 24.50 4.81 -22.83
CA ALA A 319 25.73 5.40 -23.37
C ALA A 319 26.18 4.71 -24.68
N LEU A 320 25.97 3.38 -24.78
CA LEU A 320 26.23 2.61 -26.01
C LEU A 320 25.22 2.91 -27.12
N HIS A 321 23.95 3.17 -26.77
CA HIS A 321 22.92 3.59 -27.72
C HIS A 321 23.21 4.99 -28.27
N GLU A 322 23.51 5.96 -27.40
CA GLU A 322 23.88 7.33 -27.76
C GLU A 322 25.18 7.39 -28.60
N ALA A 323 26.15 6.51 -28.31
CA ALA A 323 27.37 6.36 -29.10
C ALA A 323 27.13 5.74 -30.50
N ARG A 324 26.12 4.89 -30.64
CA ARG A 324 25.69 4.30 -31.92
C ARG A 324 24.92 5.28 -32.81
N ASP A 325 24.17 6.21 -32.22
CA ASP A 325 23.33 7.18 -32.93
C ASP A 325 24.00 8.54 -33.24
N GLY A 326 25.27 8.72 -32.87
CA GLY A 326 26.17 9.68 -33.52
C GLY A 326 26.19 11.13 -32.99
N HIS A 327 25.77 11.38 -31.75
CA HIS A 327 25.89 12.72 -31.14
C HIS A 327 26.44 12.67 -29.69
N PRO A 328 27.74 12.89 -29.46
CA PRO A 328 28.28 13.02 -28.11
C PRO A 328 27.90 14.38 -27.50
N LYS A 329 27.07 14.40 -26.43
CA LYS A 329 26.96 15.57 -25.54
C LYS A 329 28.02 15.46 -24.45
N THR A 330 28.92 16.44 -24.41
CA THR A 330 30.01 16.54 -23.43
C THR A 330 29.43 16.83 -22.04
N ILE A 331 29.55 15.89 -21.10
CA ILE A 331 29.26 16.15 -19.68
C ILE A 331 30.52 16.74 -19.04
N GLY A 332 30.43 18.02 -18.68
CA GLY A 332 31.47 18.75 -17.98
C GLY A 332 31.58 18.31 -16.53
N TYR A 333 32.76 17.82 -16.16
CA TYR A 333 33.23 17.66 -14.79
C TYR A 333 33.31 19.04 -14.11
N ILE A 334 32.65 19.20 -12.96
CA ILE A 334 32.98 20.20 -11.93
C ILE A 334 33.04 19.35 -10.65
N GLY A 335 34.20 19.03 -10.09
CA GLY A 335 35.14 19.95 -9.45
C GLY A 335 35.32 19.46 -8.01
N GLN A 336 36.41 18.71 -7.80
CA GLN A 336 36.90 18.26 -6.50
C GLN A 336 37.03 19.42 -5.51
N HIS A 337 36.70 19.15 -4.25
CA HIS A 337 37.48 19.66 -3.13
C HIS A 337 37.83 18.48 -2.23
N ASP A 338 39.13 18.22 -2.17
CA ASP A 338 39.82 17.27 -1.32
C ASP A 338 39.57 17.58 0.17
N ASP A 339 39.47 16.52 0.97
CA ASP A 339 40.41 16.34 2.07
C ASP A 339 40.56 14.84 2.34
N SER A 340 41.72 14.33 1.91
CA SER A 340 42.23 13.00 2.18
C SER A 340 42.84 12.95 3.57
N GLU A 341 42.51 11.94 4.37
CA GLU A 341 43.52 11.29 5.22
C GLU A 341 43.39 9.77 5.13
N ALA A 342 44.56 9.18 4.95
CA ALA A 342 44.80 7.79 4.61
C ALA A 342 44.62 6.86 5.81
N PHE A 343 44.15 5.64 5.57
CA PHE A 343 44.71 4.46 6.25
C PHE A 343 44.78 3.28 5.29
N SER A 344 46.02 2.85 5.07
CA SER A 344 46.47 1.75 4.23
C SER A 344 45.85 0.42 4.63
N GLY A 345 45.45 -0.36 3.63
CA GLY A 345 44.71 -1.60 3.81
C GLY A 345 45.51 -2.73 4.44
N HIS A 346 44.78 -3.78 4.83
CA HIS A 346 45.25 -5.15 4.99
C HIS A 346 44.15 -6.11 4.48
N SER A 347 44.64 -7.20 3.90
CA SER A 347 43.95 -8.29 3.23
C SER A 347 42.90 -8.98 4.12
N LEU A 348 41.73 -9.25 3.53
CA LEU A 348 40.71 -10.15 4.07
C LEU A 348 41.14 -11.60 3.84
N GLN A 349 41.83 -12.18 4.82
CA GLN A 349 41.93 -13.63 4.98
C GLN A 349 42.21 -13.94 6.45
N ASP A 350 41.47 -14.94 6.96
CA ASP A 350 41.57 -15.56 8.28
C ASP A 350 41.15 -14.76 9.51
N LEU A 351 39.86 -14.88 9.89
CA LEU A 351 39.48 -15.11 11.30
C LEU A 351 38.21 -15.98 11.36
N SER A 352 38.38 -17.24 11.71
CA SER A 352 37.31 -18.13 12.16
C SER A 352 36.76 -17.63 13.49
N PHE A 353 35.55 -17.09 13.49
CA PHE A 353 34.80 -16.84 14.72
C PHE A 353 33.71 -17.90 14.87
N SER A 354 33.85 -18.70 15.93
CA SER A 354 32.77 -19.53 16.44
C SER A 354 31.57 -18.64 16.78
N PRO A 355 30.37 -18.95 16.28
CA PRO A 355 29.19 -18.17 16.60
C PRO A 355 28.76 -18.49 18.02
N ILE A 356 28.97 -17.55 18.94
CA ILE A 356 28.03 -17.41 20.05
C ILE A 356 26.88 -16.57 19.46
N ILE A 357 25.94 -17.27 18.82
CA ILE A 357 24.61 -16.72 18.56
C ILE A 357 23.98 -16.60 19.93
N THR A 358 23.86 -15.38 20.45
CA THR A 358 22.83 -15.12 21.46
C THR A 358 21.51 -15.22 20.73
N ILE A 359 20.83 -16.33 21.00
CA ILE A 359 19.49 -16.67 20.53
C ILE A 359 18.56 -15.54 20.98
N MET A 360 17.96 -14.80 20.05
CA MET A 360 16.72 -14.09 20.37
C MET A 360 15.65 -15.17 20.42
N ASP A 361 15.33 -15.59 21.64
CA ASP A 361 14.26 -16.53 21.95
C ASP A 361 12.90 -15.87 21.66
N ALA A 362 11.82 -16.66 21.73
CA ALA A 362 10.46 -16.12 21.80
C ALA A 362 10.35 -15.00 22.84
N SER A 363 9.35 -14.12 22.68
CA SER A 363 9.05 -12.97 23.54
C SER A 363 9.62 -13.10 24.96
N THR A 364 10.47 -12.16 25.38
CA THR A 364 11.06 -12.12 26.74
C THR A 364 10.01 -11.99 27.86
N ILE A 365 8.76 -11.66 27.49
CA ILE A 365 7.61 -11.59 28.38
C ILE A 365 7.08 -13.00 28.71
N GLU A 366 7.04 -13.34 29.99
CA GLU A 366 6.47 -14.57 30.51
C GLU A 366 4.94 -14.60 30.32
N GLN A 367 4.46 -15.54 29.52
CA GLN A 367 3.03 -15.75 29.27
C GLN A 367 2.39 -16.50 30.44
N LYS A 368 1.39 -15.89 31.09
CA LYS A 368 0.79 -16.35 32.35
C LYS A 368 -0.24 -17.47 32.18
N PHE A 369 -0.92 -17.51 31.03
CA PHE A 369 -2.14 -18.32 30.84
C PHE A 369 -2.04 -19.33 29.67
N LEU A 370 -0.94 -19.31 28.94
CA LEU A 370 -0.63 -20.28 27.88
C LEU A 370 0.18 -21.45 28.45
N LYS A 371 -0.13 -22.66 27.99
CA LYS A 371 0.63 -23.87 28.39
C LYS A 371 1.88 -24.04 27.51
N SER A 372 1.73 -23.68 26.23
CA SER A 372 2.78 -23.70 25.22
C SER A 372 2.87 -22.29 24.63
N PRO A 373 3.65 -21.39 25.24
CA PRO A 373 3.71 -19.98 24.83
C PRO A 373 4.24 -19.78 23.40
N ASP A 374 5.06 -20.71 22.92
CA ASP A 374 5.64 -20.67 21.57
C ASP A 374 4.72 -21.31 20.52
N ASP A 375 3.63 -21.97 20.92
CA ASP A 375 2.69 -22.60 20.01
C ASP A 375 1.53 -21.65 19.68
N LEU A 376 1.32 -21.40 18.39
CA LEU A 376 0.26 -20.53 17.89
C LEU A 376 -0.71 -21.34 17.02
N GLY A 377 -1.98 -21.42 17.42
CA GLY A 377 -3.07 -21.91 16.60
C GLY A 377 -3.55 -20.81 15.67
N LEU A 378 -3.50 -21.03 14.35
CA LEU A 378 -3.99 -20.08 13.35
C LEU A 378 -5.30 -20.59 12.74
N VAL A 379 -6.35 -19.78 12.82
CA VAL A 379 -7.64 -20.04 12.16
C VAL A 379 -7.91 -18.93 11.15
N ALA A 380 -7.92 -19.28 9.86
CA ALA A 380 -8.19 -18.34 8.77
C ALA A 380 -9.66 -18.44 8.34
N VAL A 381 -10.43 -17.38 8.55
CA VAL A 381 -11.90 -17.37 8.48
C VAL A 381 -12.36 -16.45 7.36
N GLY A 382 -12.56 -17.01 6.16
CA GLY A 382 -13.03 -16.27 4.99
C GLY A 382 -14.54 -16.13 4.98
N PHE A 383 -15.10 -15.33 5.89
CA PHE A 383 -16.54 -15.21 6.09
C PHE A 383 -17.03 -13.75 6.03
N SER A 384 -18.09 -13.51 5.29
CA SER A 384 -18.71 -12.18 5.11
C SER A 384 -20.24 -12.19 5.31
N GLY A 385 -20.80 -13.25 5.94
CA GLY A 385 -22.25 -13.45 6.05
C GLY A 385 -22.95 -12.61 7.13
N GLY A 386 -22.22 -11.97 8.03
CA GLY A 386 -22.75 -11.06 9.06
C GLY A 386 -23.17 -9.70 8.54
N GLN A 387 -22.85 -9.38 7.28
CA GLN A 387 -23.12 -8.09 6.65
C GLN A 387 -23.38 -8.24 5.14
N CYS A 388 -23.58 -7.13 4.42
CA CYS A 388 -24.05 -7.15 3.02
C CYS A 388 -22.98 -6.87 1.96
N LYS A 389 -21.82 -6.32 2.34
CA LYS A 389 -20.72 -5.96 1.43
C LYS A 389 -19.77 -7.15 1.24
N PRO A 390 -19.47 -7.57 0.01
CA PRO A 390 -18.47 -8.61 -0.20
C PRO A 390 -17.05 -8.12 0.12
N GLY A 391 -16.11 -9.05 0.28
CA GLY A 391 -14.68 -8.77 0.17
C GLY A 391 -13.87 -8.99 1.44
N VAL A 392 -14.48 -8.86 2.63
CA VAL A 392 -13.80 -9.19 3.90
C VAL A 392 -13.48 -10.68 3.99
N ASP A 393 -14.25 -11.54 3.31
CA ASP A 393 -13.97 -12.97 3.19
C ASP A 393 -12.64 -13.28 2.47
N ALA A 394 -12.09 -12.33 1.69
CA ALA A 394 -10.78 -12.47 1.05
C ALA A 394 -9.60 -12.04 1.94
N ALA A 395 -9.86 -11.39 3.08
CA ALA A 395 -8.80 -10.85 3.93
C ALA A 395 -7.84 -11.88 4.52
N PRO A 396 -8.28 -13.05 5.01
CA PRO A 396 -7.34 -14.02 5.57
C PRO A 396 -6.31 -14.47 4.53
N MET A 397 -6.74 -14.63 3.28
CA MET A 397 -5.85 -14.98 2.17
C MET A 397 -4.85 -13.86 1.89
N ALA A 398 -5.31 -12.61 1.77
CA ALA A 398 -4.44 -11.46 1.54
C ALA A 398 -3.40 -11.27 2.66
N LEU A 399 -3.80 -11.43 3.93
CA LEU A 399 -2.91 -11.36 5.08
C LEU A 399 -1.87 -12.49 5.06
N ILE A 400 -2.26 -13.72 4.73
CA ILE A 400 -1.34 -14.86 4.63
C ILE A 400 -0.36 -14.65 3.46
N GLU A 401 -0.85 -14.23 2.29
CA GLU A 401 -0.05 -13.99 1.09
C GLU A 401 0.92 -12.82 1.22
N SER A 402 0.63 -11.86 2.12
CA SER A 402 1.59 -10.80 2.50
C SER A 402 2.84 -11.34 3.21
N GLY A 403 2.85 -12.62 3.58
CA GLY A 403 3.95 -13.30 4.25
C GLY A 403 3.82 -13.37 5.76
N LEU A 404 2.68 -12.97 6.35
CA LEU A 404 2.45 -12.94 7.80
C LEU A 404 2.82 -14.27 8.48
N VAL A 405 2.37 -15.40 7.94
CA VAL A 405 2.63 -16.73 8.54
C VAL A 405 4.13 -17.05 8.57
N ASN A 406 4.86 -16.70 7.50
CA ASN A 406 6.31 -16.93 7.45
C ASN A 406 7.04 -16.00 8.41
N GLN A 407 6.64 -14.73 8.45
CA GLN A 407 7.13 -13.73 9.39
C GLN A 407 6.97 -14.18 10.85
N LEU A 408 5.80 -14.69 11.25
CA LEU A 408 5.57 -15.21 12.59
C LEU A 408 6.44 -16.43 12.93
N LYS A 409 6.70 -17.32 11.96
CA LYS A 409 7.60 -18.48 12.15
C LYS A 409 9.08 -18.10 12.18
N GLU A 410 9.50 -17.25 11.26
CA GLU A 410 10.92 -17.01 10.98
C GLU A 410 11.48 -15.85 11.79
N ASP A 411 10.67 -14.84 12.10
CA ASP A 411 11.08 -13.68 12.89
C ASP A 411 10.77 -13.90 14.36
N LEU A 412 9.52 -14.25 14.67
CA LEU A 412 9.03 -14.38 16.06
C LEU A 412 9.10 -15.82 16.61
N LYS A 413 9.57 -16.78 15.81
CA LYS A 413 9.84 -18.17 16.21
C LYS A 413 8.64 -18.97 16.72
N TYR A 414 7.42 -18.58 16.35
CA TYR A 414 6.23 -19.36 16.71
C TYR A 414 6.15 -20.70 15.97
N ASN A 415 5.77 -21.74 16.70
CA ASN A 415 5.33 -23.02 16.15
C ASN A 415 3.87 -22.89 15.70
N ILE A 416 3.66 -22.58 14.42
CA ILE A 416 2.30 -22.33 13.91
C ILE A 416 1.60 -23.65 13.57
N HIS A 417 0.49 -23.88 14.27
CA HIS A 417 -0.51 -24.91 14.00
C HIS A 417 -1.61 -24.34 13.11
N TYR A 418 -1.40 -24.46 11.81
CA TYR A 418 -2.34 -24.06 10.76
C TYR A 418 -2.66 -25.28 9.87
N ASP A 419 -3.93 -25.47 9.53
CA ASP A 419 -4.37 -26.57 8.67
C ASP A 419 -4.18 -26.29 7.15
N GLY A 420 -3.63 -25.13 6.81
CA GLY A 420 -3.34 -24.73 5.44
C GLY A 420 -4.55 -24.24 4.65
N GLN A 421 -5.70 -24.02 5.30
CA GLN A 421 -6.95 -23.68 4.62
C GLN A 421 -7.55 -22.37 5.13
N VAL A 422 -8.01 -21.54 4.19
CA VAL A 422 -8.95 -20.45 4.47
C VAL A 422 -10.35 -21.04 4.49
N HIS A 423 -11.00 -21.03 5.64
CA HIS A 423 -12.32 -21.63 5.84
C HIS A 423 -13.41 -20.68 5.36
N SER A 424 -14.08 -21.02 4.25
CA SER A 424 -15.22 -20.25 3.73
C SER A 424 -16.57 -20.70 4.30
N TYR A 425 -16.61 -21.86 4.97
CA TYR A 425 -17.79 -22.47 5.58
C TYR A 425 -19.02 -22.61 4.67
N SER A 426 -18.83 -22.59 3.35
CA SER A 426 -19.92 -22.63 2.36
C SER A 426 -20.85 -23.84 2.53
N SER A 427 -20.33 -24.97 3.02
CA SER A 427 -21.11 -26.19 3.29
C SER A 427 -22.06 -26.08 4.49
N LEU A 428 -21.88 -25.10 5.36
CA LEU A 428 -22.75 -24.86 6.52
C LEU A 428 -23.89 -23.88 6.22
N LEU A 429 -23.80 -23.16 5.11
CA LEU A 429 -24.79 -22.16 4.74
C LEU A 429 -26.08 -22.86 4.27
N PRO A 430 -27.24 -22.58 4.89
CA PRO A 430 -28.49 -23.15 4.44
C PRO A 430 -28.88 -22.58 3.08
N SER A 431 -29.62 -23.37 2.29
CA SER A 431 -30.14 -22.93 0.99
C SER A 431 -31.16 -21.80 1.09
N ASP A 432 -31.86 -21.73 2.24
CA ASP A 432 -32.81 -20.67 2.58
C ASP A 432 -32.56 -20.24 4.03
N ASP A 433 -32.42 -18.93 4.25
CA ASP A 433 -32.17 -18.34 5.56
C ASP A 433 -33.03 -17.10 5.75
N ALA A 434 -34.31 -17.34 6.00
CA ALA A 434 -35.25 -16.27 6.28
C ALA A 434 -34.82 -15.47 7.51
N ASP A 435 -34.96 -14.14 7.41
CA ASP A 435 -34.73 -13.22 8.51
C ASP A 435 -35.47 -13.66 9.78
N HIS A 436 -34.82 -13.52 10.93
CA HIS A 436 -35.36 -13.92 12.22
C HIS A 436 -35.10 -12.82 13.24
N ARG A 437 -36.16 -12.36 13.89
CA ARG A 437 -36.11 -11.36 14.98
C ARG A 437 -35.38 -10.06 14.60
N GLY A 438 -35.48 -9.64 13.33
CA GLY A 438 -34.80 -8.44 12.82
C GLY A 438 -33.37 -8.67 12.31
N MET A 439 -32.81 -9.87 12.53
CA MET A 439 -31.53 -10.25 11.95
C MET A 439 -31.68 -10.75 10.53
N LYS A 440 -30.76 -10.35 9.65
CA LYS A 440 -30.66 -10.82 8.28
C LYS A 440 -29.89 -12.14 8.23
N LYS A 441 -30.47 -13.15 7.59
CA LYS A 441 -29.86 -14.47 7.35
C LYS A 441 -29.07 -15.05 8.57
N PRO A 442 -29.71 -15.20 9.74
CA PRO A 442 -28.99 -15.52 10.97
C PRO A 442 -28.58 -16.99 11.13
N ARG A 443 -29.19 -17.95 10.43
CA ARG A 443 -28.85 -19.38 10.59
C ARG A 443 -27.48 -19.70 10.03
N GLY A 444 -27.12 -19.12 8.89
CA GLY A 444 -25.80 -19.24 8.30
C GLY A 444 -24.73 -18.73 9.25
N VAL A 445 -24.87 -17.49 9.74
CA VAL A 445 -23.94 -16.88 10.71
C VAL A 445 -23.87 -17.71 12.00
N SER A 446 -24.99 -18.17 12.53
CA SER A 446 -25.04 -19.04 13.71
C SER A 446 -24.30 -20.37 13.50
N ALA A 447 -24.48 -21.02 12.35
CA ALA A 447 -23.83 -22.31 12.06
C ALA A 447 -22.32 -22.14 11.91
N VAL A 448 -21.88 -21.09 11.20
CA VAL A 448 -20.47 -20.77 11.01
C VAL A 448 -19.79 -20.44 12.34
N THR A 449 -20.39 -19.56 13.14
CA THR A 449 -19.82 -19.16 14.44
C THR A 449 -19.79 -20.32 15.44
N GLN A 450 -20.76 -21.25 15.39
CA GLN A 450 -20.72 -22.47 16.18
C GLN A 450 -19.53 -23.37 15.78
N GLN A 451 -19.32 -23.57 14.47
CA GLN A 451 -18.20 -24.37 13.99
C GLN A 451 -16.85 -23.70 14.32
N LEU A 452 -16.76 -22.39 14.15
CA LEU A 452 -15.58 -21.60 14.48
C LEU A 452 -15.26 -21.68 15.98
N SER A 453 -16.27 -21.61 16.85
CA SER A 453 -16.12 -21.81 18.30
C SER A 453 -15.46 -23.15 18.62
N ASN A 454 -15.83 -24.23 17.92
CA ASN A 454 -15.20 -25.55 18.11
C ASN A 454 -13.74 -25.58 17.63
N GLN A 455 -13.42 -24.92 16.52
CA GLN A 455 -12.05 -24.82 15.99
C GLN A 455 -11.14 -24.04 16.96
N VAL A 456 -11.57 -22.85 17.38
CA VAL A 456 -10.84 -22.01 18.33
C VAL A 456 -10.71 -22.71 19.69
N TYR A 457 -11.78 -23.33 20.18
CA TYR A 457 -11.75 -24.13 21.42
C TYR A 457 -10.69 -25.23 21.36
N THR A 458 -10.49 -25.88 20.21
CA THR A 458 -9.49 -26.96 20.08
C THR A 458 -8.07 -26.44 20.32
N HIS A 459 -7.70 -25.31 19.72
CA HIS A 459 -6.39 -24.70 19.96
C HIS A 459 -6.26 -24.14 21.38
N ALA A 460 -7.26 -23.39 21.84
CA ALA A 460 -7.26 -22.79 23.17
C ALA A 460 -7.25 -23.85 24.28
N ARG A 461 -7.90 -25.01 24.10
CA ARG A 461 -7.89 -26.10 25.10
C ARG A 461 -6.52 -26.77 25.22
N GLU A 462 -5.71 -26.72 24.19
CA GLU A 462 -4.34 -27.25 24.21
C GLU A 462 -3.34 -26.27 24.85
N GLY A 463 -3.75 -25.01 25.03
CA GLY A 463 -2.93 -23.98 25.64
C GLY A 463 -1.97 -23.28 24.71
N ARG A 464 -2.34 -23.25 23.43
CA ARG A 464 -1.76 -22.39 22.40
C ARG A 464 -2.35 -20.99 22.47
N PHE A 465 -1.59 -20.00 22.03
CA PHE A 465 -2.16 -18.72 21.60
C PHE A 465 -3.08 -18.97 20.41
N VAL A 466 -4.23 -18.32 20.31
CA VAL A 466 -5.11 -18.42 19.13
C VAL A 466 -5.12 -17.12 18.34
N LEU A 467 -4.66 -17.18 17.10
CA LEU A 467 -4.77 -16.10 16.12
C LEU A 467 -5.89 -16.41 15.15
N THR A 468 -6.91 -15.55 15.09
CA THR A 468 -7.93 -15.58 14.05
C THR A 468 -7.66 -14.47 13.05
N LEU A 469 -7.49 -14.84 11.78
CA LEU A 469 -7.53 -13.88 10.67
C LEU A 469 -8.93 -13.94 10.06
N GLY A 470 -9.68 -12.87 10.24
CA GLY A 470 -11.11 -12.85 10.02
C GLY A 470 -11.56 -12.27 8.69
N GLY A 471 -12.86 -12.38 8.47
CA GLY A 471 -13.63 -11.52 7.59
C GLY A 471 -14.44 -10.56 8.44
N ASP A 472 -15.78 -10.58 8.36
CA ASP A 472 -16.60 -9.65 9.14
C ASP A 472 -16.54 -9.89 10.66
N HIS A 473 -16.92 -8.87 11.45
CA HIS A 473 -16.81 -8.92 12.91
C HIS A 473 -17.82 -9.87 13.59
N SER A 474 -18.79 -10.43 12.85
CA SER A 474 -19.72 -11.41 13.44
C SER A 474 -19.02 -12.70 13.88
N ILE A 475 -17.85 -12.99 13.31
CA ILE A 475 -17.05 -14.16 13.66
C ILE A 475 -16.59 -14.13 15.13
N ALA A 476 -16.55 -12.95 15.76
CA ALA A 476 -16.21 -12.79 17.17
C ALA A 476 -17.13 -13.60 18.09
N ILE A 477 -18.37 -13.85 17.68
CA ILE A 477 -19.28 -14.77 18.38
C ILE A 477 -18.63 -16.15 18.52
N GLY A 478 -18.01 -16.66 17.45
CA GLY A 478 -17.34 -17.96 17.46
C GLY A 478 -16.00 -17.92 18.18
N THR A 479 -15.14 -16.96 17.84
CA THR A 479 -13.77 -16.89 18.39
C THR A 479 -13.77 -16.72 19.90
N ILE A 480 -14.53 -15.76 20.41
CA ILE A 480 -14.58 -15.45 21.84
C ILE A 480 -15.30 -16.57 22.60
N SER A 481 -16.39 -17.12 22.06
CA SER A 481 -17.09 -18.26 22.69
C SER A 481 -16.16 -19.47 22.89
N GLY A 482 -15.37 -19.80 21.88
CA GLY A 482 -14.41 -20.91 21.92
C GLY A 482 -13.31 -20.68 22.93
N THR A 483 -12.71 -19.48 22.93
CA THR A 483 -11.67 -19.08 23.87
C THR A 483 -12.20 -19.08 25.30
N ALA A 484 -13.36 -18.46 25.55
CA ALA A 484 -13.96 -18.33 26.86
C ALA A 484 -14.25 -19.71 27.49
N LYS A 485 -14.84 -20.63 26.71
CA LYS A 485 -15.08 -22.00 27.15
C LYS A 485 -13.79 -22.74 27.49
N ALA A 486 -12.79 -22.68 26.61
CA ALA A 486 -11.52 -23.38 26.81
C ALA A 486 -10.76 -22.87 28.06
N ILE A 487 -10.73 -21.56 28.27
CA ILE A 487 -10.05 -20.94 29.41
C ILE A 487 -10.77 -21.27 30.73
N ARG A 488 -12.11 -21.27 30.74
CA ARG A 488 -12.89 -21.71 31.91
C ARG A 488 -12.58 -23.14 32.29
N GLU A 489 -12.56 -24.05 31.32
CA GLU A 489 -12.27 -25.47 31.57
C GLU A 489 -10.83 -25.70 32.05
N ARG A 490 -9.85 -25.02 31.45
CA ARG A 490 -8.44 -25.21 31.79
C ARG A 490 -8.03 -24.55 33.10
N LEU A 491 -8.52 -23.34 33.33
CA LEU A 491 -7.98 -22.44 34.36
C LEU A 491 -9.01 -22.08 35.44
N GLY A 492 -10.29 -22.38 35.25
CA GLY A 492 -11.36 -21.94 36.15
C GLY A 492 -11.53 -20.42 36.17
N ARG A 493 -11.12 -19.73 35.09
CA ARG A 493 -11.11 -18.26 34.98
C ARG A 493 -12.00 -17.79 33.85
N GLU A 494 -12.55 -16.60 34.00
CA GLU A 494 -13.18 -15.86 32.91
C GLU A 494 -12.11 -15.08 32.14
N ILE A 495 -12.32 -14.91 30.83
CA ILE A 495 -11.50 -14.00 30.03
C ILE A 495 -12.02 -12.56 30.16
N ALA A 496 -11.12 -11.60 29.93
CA ALA A 496 -11.47 -10.25 29.54
C ALA A 496 -11.35 -10.07 28.04
N VAL A 497 -12.15 -9.14 27.51
CA VAL A 497 -12.11 -8.74 26.11
C VAL A 497 -11.75 -7.27 26.04
N ILE A 498 -10.70 -6.98 25.28
CA ILE A 498 -10.41 -5.63 24.80
C ILE A 498 -10.93 -5.58 23.37
N TRP A 499 -11.97 -4.77 23.16
CA TRP A 499 -12.63 -4.58 21.88
C TRP A 499 -12.13 -3.27 21.28
N VAL A 500 -11.28 -3.36 20.26
CA VAL A 500 -10.67 -2.20 19.58
C VAL A 500 -11.39 -1.99 18.27
N ASP A 501 -12.20 -0.94 18.19
CA ASP A 501 -13.20 -0.77 17.13
C ASP A 501 -13.70 0.68 17.06
N ALA A 502 -14.15 1.12 15.90
CA ALA A 502 -14.92 2.36 15.75
C ALA A 502 -16.34 2.25 16.33
N HIS A 503 -16.90 1.05 16.31
CA HIS A 503 -18.26 0.65 16.65
C HIS A 503 -18.30 -0.17 17.96
N ALA A 504 -19.47 -0.24 18.59
CA ALA A 504 -19.62 -0.99 19.85
C ALA A 504 -20.07 -2.44 19.64
N ASP A 505 -20.65 -2.75 18.48
CA ASP A 505 -21.06 -4.10 18.08
C ASP A 505 -21.92 -4.83 19.12
N ILE A 506 -22.73 -4.05 19.84
CA ILE A 506 -23.54 -4.48 20.98
C ILE A 506 -25.03 -4.21 20.76
N ASN A 507 -25.43 -3.93 19.52
CA ASN A 507 -26.84 -3.88 19.18
C ASN A 507 -27.49 -5.25 19.44
N THR A 508 -28.73 -5.23 19.94
CA THR A 508 -29.56 -6.44 19.98
C THR A 508 -30.34 -6.58 18.67
N PRO A 509 -30.91 -7.77 18.38
CA PRO A 509 -31.80 -7.94 17.23
C PRO A 509 -32.93 -6.91 17.15
N GLU A 510 -33.43 -6.41 18.30
CA GLU A 510 -34.47 -5.39 18.38
C GLU A 510 -33.98 -3.96 18.17
N THR A 511 -32.71 -3.66 18.46
CA THR A 511 -32.20 -2.27 18.44
C THR A 511 -31.43 -1.93 17.17
N SER A 512 -30.97 -2.93 16.42
CA SER A 512 -30.24 -2.70 15.18
C SER A 512 -31.15 -2.15 14.08
N ASP A 513 -30.76 -1.01 13.50
CA ASP A 513 -31.45 -0.44 12.35
C ASP A 513 -31.16 -1.20 11.04
N SER A 514 -30.00 -1.87 10.95
CA SER A 514 -29.55 -2.55 9.73
C SER A 514 -29.96 -4.01 9.68
N GLY A 515 -30.13 -4.66 10.84
CA GLY A 515 -30.29 -6.11 10.95
C GLY A 515 -29.03 -6.93 10.62
N ASN A 516 -27.89 -6.27 10.39
CA ASN A 516 -26.62 -6.94 10.13
C ASN A 516 -26.04 -7.46 11.45
N ILE A 517 -25.62 -8.72 11.47
CA ILE A 517 -25.18 -9.42 12.68
C ILE A 517 -23.76 -9.03 13.10
N HIS A 518 -22.93 -8.52 12.18
CA HIS A 518 -21.60 -8.01 12.55
C HIS A 518 -21.64 -6.87 13.57
N GLY A 519 -22.74 -6.11 13.67
CA GLY A 519 -22.94 -5.10 14.72
C GLY A 519 -23.64 -5.62 15.99
N MET A 520 -23.81 -6.93 16.14
CA MET A 520 -24.45 -7.58 17.29
C MET A 520 -23.59 -8.59 18.09
N PRO A 521 -22.33 -8.94 17.74
CA PRO A 521 -21.64 -10.08 18.34
C PRO A 521 -21.53 -9.97 19.86
N VAL A 522 -21.25 -8.78 20.39
CA VAL A 522 -21.09 -8.57 21.83
C VAL A 522 -22.41 -8.79 22.58
N ALA A 523 -23.55 -8.45 21.98
CA ALA A 523 -24.85 -8.67 22.61
C ALA A 523 -25.12 -10.17 22.86
N PHE A 524 -24.76 -11.04 21.91
CA PHE A 524 -24.86 -12.49 22.09
C PHE A 524 -23.85 -13.02 23.11
N LEU A 525 -22.60 -12.57 23.02
CA LEU A 525 -21.52 -12.99 23.90
C LEU A 525 -21.79 -12.61 25.36
N THR A 526 -22.49 -11.51 25.63
CA THR A 526 -22.78 -11.04 26.99
C THR A 526 -24.15 -11.47 27.52
N GLY A 527 -24.95 -12.16 26.69
CA GLY A 527 -26.31 -12.56 27.05
C GLY A 527 -27.33 -11.43 27.06
N LEU A 528 -27.01 -10.26 26.50
CA LEU A 528 -27.98 -9.18 26.26
C LEU A 528 -28.97 -9.55 25.14
N ALA A 529 -28.50 -10.33 24.16
CA ALA A 529 -29.33 -11.04 23.20
C ALA A 529 -29.30 -12.54 23.53
N THR A 530 -30.47 -13.12 23.80
CA THR A 530 -30.63 -14.55 24.07
C THR A 530 -31.65 -15.17 23.13
N GLU A 531 -31.40 -16.41 22.73
CA GLU A 531 -32.26 -17.18 21.83
C GLU A 531 -32.67 -18.50 22.48
N LYS A 532 -33.77 -19.08 22.00
CA LYS A 532 -34.15 -20.45 22.38
C LYS A 532 -33.17 -21.44 21.78
N GLU A 533 -33.07 -22.63 22.38
CA GLU A 533 -32.09 -23.65 21.97
C GLU A 533 -32.21 -24.08 20.50
N ASP A 534 -33.42 -24.09 19.95
CA ASP A 534 -33.74 -24.45 18.56
C ASP A 534 -33.66 -23.26 17.58
N ALA A 535 -33.37 -22.05 18.08
CA ALA A 535 -33.24 -20.84 17.27
C ALA A 535 -31.77 -20.54 16.92
N PRO A 536 -31.49 -19.67 15.92
CA PRO A 536 -30.13 -19.20 15.65
C PRO A 536 -29.46 -18.71 16.93
N PHE A 537 -28.18 -18.99 17.12
CA PHE A 537 -27.40 -18.66 18.32
C PHE A 537 -27.88 -19.33 19.64
N GLY A 538 -28.87 -20.22 19.59
CA GLY A 538 -29.34 -21.02 20.74
C GLY A 538 -28.31 -21.99 21.33
N TRP A 539 -27.20 -22.21 20.61
CA TRP A 539 -26.06 -22.99 21.05
C TRP A 539 -25.17 -22.25 22.07
N ILE A 540 -25.27 -20.93 22.18
CA ILE A 540 -24.48 -20.11 23.11
C ILE A 540 -25.01 -20.30 24.53
N LYS A 541 -24.27 -21.11 25.30
CA LYS A 541 -24.52 -21.37 26.73
C LYS A 541 -23.61 -20.54 27.64
N GLU A 542 -23.80 -20.63 28.95
CA GLU A 542 -23.11 -19.80 29.95
C GLU A 542 -21.58 -19.90 29.87
N GLU A 543 -21.05 -21.09 29.59
CA GLU A 543 -19.61 -21.33 29.44
C GLU A 543 -18.96 -20.58 28.26
N HIS A 544 -19.76 -20.13 27.30
CA HIS A 544 -19.31 -19.36 26.12
C HIS A 544 -19.37 -17.84 26.37
N ARG A 545 -20.11 -17.39 27.39
CA ARG A 545 -20.44 -15.97 27.55
C ARG A 545 -19.33 -15.17 28.21
N LEU A 546 -19.44 -13.85 28.10
CA LEU A 546 -18.58 -12.86 28.72
C LEU A 546 -19.30 -12.16 29.85
N ASN A 547 -18.54 -11.86 30.90
CA ASN A 547 -18.96 -10.95 31.93
C ASN A 547 -18.83 -9.50 31.42
N LEU A 548 -19.91 -8.73 31.45
CA LEU A 548 -19.92 -7.32 31.03
C LEU A 548 -18.86 -6.45 31.74
N LYS A 549 -18.48 -6.80 32.97
CA LYS A 549 -17.42 -6.09 33.71
C LYS A 549 -16.01 -6.38 33.20
N LYS A 550 -15.85 -7.43 32.40
CA LYS A 550 -14.59 -7.87 31.79
C LYS A 550 -14.48 -7.45 30.32
N LEU A 551 -15.38 -6.59 29.85
CA LEU A 551 -15.34 -5.97 28.53
C LEU A 551 -14.85 -4.53 28.64
N VAL A 552 -13.87 -4.17 27.80
CA VAL A 552 -13.37 -2.80 27.65
C VAL A 552 -13.32 -2.43 26.18
N TYR A 553 -13.92 -1.29 25.82
CA TYR A 553 -13.82 -0.74 24.47
C TYR A 553 -12.74 0.33 24.34
N ILE A 554 -12.08 0.38 23.18
CA ILE A 554 -11.08 1.39 22.82
C ILE A 554 -11.33 1.82 21.38
N GLY A 555 -11.38 3.14 21.13
CA GLY A 555 -11.48 3.69 19.76
C GLY A 555 -12.91 4.07 19.31
N LEU A 556 -13.90 3.90 20.20
CA LEU A 556 -15.31 4.15 19.86
C LEU A 556 -15.52 5.58 19.36
N ARG A 557 -16.24 5.71 18.24
CA ARG A 557 -16.59 7.01 17.66
C ARG A 557 -17.88 7.00 16.85
N ASP A 558 -18.32 5.84 16.38
CA ASP A 558 -19.64 5.68 15.76
C ASP A 558 -20.46 4.65 16.54
N VAL A 559 -21.33 5.13 17.41
CA VAL A 559 -22.08 4.29 18.36
C VAL A 559 -23.53 4.71 18.36
N ASP A 560 -24.42 3.74 18.17
CA ASP A 560 -25.85 3.96 18.08
C ASP A 560 -26.45 4.44 19.41
N ARG A 561 -27.66 5.00 19.34
CA ARG A 561 -28.39 5.42 20.54
C ARG A 561 -28.70 4.23 21.45
N GLY A 562 -29.04 3.07 20.88
CA GLY A 562 -29.30 1.84 21.61
C GLY A 562 -28.05 1.35 22.34
N GLU A 563 -26.92 1.30 21.63
CA GLU A 563 -25.63 0.89 22.19
C GLU A 563 -25.16 1.85 23.29
N LYS A 564 -25.23 3.17 23.08
CA LYS A 564 -24.94 4.18 24.12
C LYS A 564 -25.75 3.96 25.39
N LYS A 565 -27.01 3.54 25.26
CA LYS A 565 -27.88 3.22 26.40
C LYS A 565 -27.37 1.95 27.11
N ILE A 566 -27.10 0.88 26.37
CA ILE A 566 -26.57 -0.39 26.90
C ILE A 566 -25.26 -0.16 27.66
N LEU A 567 -24.30 0.56 27.07
CA LEU A 567 -23.00 0.89 27.68
C LEU A 567 -23.17 1.59 29.02
N ARG A 568 -24.07 2.59 29.11
CA ARG A 568 -24.33 3.36 30.33
C ARG A 568 -25.06 2.55 31.39
N GLU A 569 -26.12 1.83 31.02
CA GLU A 569 -26.95 1.07 31.95
C GLU A 569 -26.18 -0.08 32.62
N HIS A 570 -25.27 -0.71 31.88
CA HIS A 570 -24.47 -1.82 32.38
C HIS A 570 -23.10 -1.38 32.94
N GLY A 571 -22.77 -0.09 32.85
CA GLY A 571 -21.50 0.45 33.33
C GLY A 571 -20.28 -0.16 32.62
N ILE A 572 -20.41 -0.45 31.33
CA ILE A 572 -19.34 -1.05 30.51
C ILE A 572 -18.24 -0.01 30.32
N LYS A 573 -16.98 -0.42 30.49
CA LYS A 573 -15.86 0.50 30.31
C LYS A 573 -15.64 0.74 28.82
N ALA A 574 -15.70 2.00 28.41
CA ALA A 574 -15.47 2.38 27.03
C ALA A 574 -14.64 3.65 26.97
N PHE A 575 -13.63 3.65 26.11
CA PHE A 575 -12.79 4.79 25.78
C PHE A 575 -13.05 5.17 24.33
N SER A 576 -13.70 6.31 24.15
CA SER A 576 -13.95 6.88 22.84
C SER A 576 -12.71 7.59 22.30
N MET A 577 -12.71 7.96 21.02
CA MET A 577 -11.65 8.82 20.47
C MET A 577 -11.52 10.14 21.24
N HIS A 578 -12.59 10.67 21.84
CA HIS A 578 -12.50 11.84 22.71
C HIS A 578 -11.64 11.58 23.97
N ASP A 579 -11.72 10.39 24.54
CA ASP A 579 -10.90 10.01 25.70
C ASP A 579 -9.43 9.86 25.29
N ILE A 580 -9.18 9.33 24.09
CA ILE A 580 -7.84 9.16 23.53
C ILE A 580 -7.21 10.52 23.21
N ASP A 581 -7.95 11.45 22.57
CA ASP A 581 -7.50 12.82 22.34
C ASP A 581 -7.15 13.54 23.65
N ARG A 582 -7.93 13.29 24.70
CA ARG A 582 -7.80 13.96 25.99
C ARG A 582 -6.64 13.43 26.83
N TYR A 583 -6.46 12.11 26.88
CA TYR A 583 -5.53 11.45 27.80
C TYR A 583 -4.28 10.89 27.11
N GLY A 584 -4.32 10.73 25.78
CA GLY A 584 -3.34 9.97 25.00
C GLY A 584 -3.53 8.46 25.15
N ILE A 585 -3.12 7.70 24.13
CA ILE A 585 -3.32 6.25 24.11
C ILE A 585 -2.64 5.52 25.29
N GLY A 586 -1.46 6.00 25.71
CA GLY A 586 -0.72 5.48 26.87
C GLY A 586 -1.58 5.43 28.13
N ARG A 587 -2.16 6.57 28.50
CA ARG A 587 -2.99 6.66 29.70
C ARG A 587 -4.30 5.90 29.57
N VAL A 588 -4.87 5.82 28.36
CA VAL A 588 -6.06 5.01 28.09
C VAL A 588 -5.77 3.53 28.33
N MET A 589 -4.64 3.02 27.84
CA MET A 589 -4.22 1.63 28.07
C MET A 589 -3.98 1.33 29.55
N GLU A 590 -3.33 2.23 30.29
CA GLU A 590 -3.18 2.09 31.75
C GLU A 590 -4.55 1.98 32.46
N MET A 591 -5.52 2.80 32.07
CA MET A 591 -6.87 2.76 32.64
C MET A 591 -7.65 1.50 32.24
N ALA A 592 -7.51 1.05 31.00
CA ALA A 592 -8.14 -0.16 30.47
C ALA A 592 -7.61 -1.43 31.16
N LEU A 593 -6.29 -1.57 31.22
CA LEU A 593 -5.63 -2.71 31.88
C LEU A 593 -5.85 -2.68 33.40
N GLY A 594 -5.84 -1.49 34.01
CA GLY A 594 -6.19 -1.31 35.41
C GLY A 594 -7.64 -1.72 35.74
N TRP A 595 -8.57 -1.54 34.79
CA TRP A 595 -9.95 -2.00 34.92
C TRP A 595 -10.08 -3.52 34.82
N ILE A 596 -9.37 -4.15 33.87
CA ILE A 596 -9.38 -5.60 33.67
C ILE A 596 -8.73 -6.35 34.84
N GLY A 597 -7.62 -5.80 35.35
CA GLY A 597 -6.77 -6.40 36.37
C GLY A 597 -5.61 -7.21 35.78
N THR A 598 -4.56 -7.41 36.57
CA THR A 598 -3.27 -7.98 36.11
C THR A 598 -3.23 -9.51 36.04
N ASP A 599 -4.26 -10.18 36.56
CA ASP A 599 -4.38 -11.64 36.64
C ASP A 599 -5.68 -12.11 35.95
N THR A 600 -5.86 -11.73 34.69
CA THR A 600 -7.02 -12.09 33.87
C THR A 600 -6.56 -12.39 32.44
N PRO A 601 -6.88 -13.56 31.87
CA PRO A 601 -6.58 -13.85 30.47
C PRO A 601 -7.33 -12.89 29.55
N ILE A 602 -6.66 -12.37 28.52
CA ILE A 602 -7.18 -11.35 27.62
C ILE A 602 -7.37 -11.95 26.23
N HIS A 603 -8.55 -11.73 25.64
CA HIS A 603 -8.82 -11.90 24.23
C HIS A 603 -8.89 -10.50 23.61
N LEU A 604 -7.99 -10.19 22.68
CA LEU A 604 -7.99 -8.93 21.93
C LEU A 604 -8.80 -9.13 20.65
N SER A 605 -9.90 -8.40 20.50
CA SER A 605 -10.67 -8.38 19.25
C SER A 605 -10.41 -7.04 18.59
N PHE A 606 -9.69 -7.06 17.47
CA PHE A 606 -9.21 -5.86 16.78
C PHE A 606 -9.89 -5.73 15.42
N ASP A 607 -10.81 -4.79 15.32
CA ASP A 607 -11.36 -4.32 14.07
C ASP A 607 -10.39 -3.37 13.40
N VAL A 608 -10.02 -3.61 12.14
CA VAL A 608 -9.11 -2.70 11.44
C VAL A 608 -9.74 -1.31 11.24
N ASP A 609 -11.07 -1.21 11.25
CA ASP A 609 -11.79 0.06 11.15
C ASP A 609 -11.65 0.95 12.39
N ALA A 610 -11.10 0.43 13.50
CA ALA A 610 -10.69 1.23 14.64
C ALA A 610 -9.63 2.27 14.23
N LEU A 611 -8.77 1.92 13.27
CA LEU A 611 -7.78 2.82 12.68
C LEU A 611 -8.47 3.87 11.82
N ASP A 612 -7.87 5.05 11.75
CA ASP A 612 -8.32 6.08 10.82
C ASP A 612 -8.17 5.60 9.36
N PRO A 613 -9.12 5.91 8.46
CA PRO A 613 -9.03 5.56 7.05
C PRO A 613 -7.77 6.07 6.34
N MET A 614 -7.01 7.02 6.91
CA MET A 614 -5.67 7.36 6.42
C MET A 614 -4.66 6.22 6.51
N TYR A 615 -4.85 5.27 7.44
CA TYR A 615 -3.98 4.11 7.68
C TYR A 615 -4.65 2.80 7.27
N ALA A 616 -5.97 2.70 7.42
CA ALA A 616 -6.76 1.53 7.04
C ALA A 616 -7.95 1.94 6.15
N PRO A 617 -7.71 2.43 4.92
CA PRO A 617 -8.77 2.92 4.04
C PRO A 617 -9.74 1.82 3.56
N SER A 618 -9.30 0.56 3.54
CA SER A 618 -9.99 -0.53 2.86
C SER A 618 -10.68 -1.47 3.84
N THR A 619 -11.80 -1.01 4.40
CA THR A 619 -12.65 -1.75 5.36
C THR A 619 -14.13 -1.56 5.06
N GLY A 620 -15.00 -2.41 5.60
CA GLY A 620 -16.44 -2.40 5.38
C GLY A 620 -17.12 -1.10 5.83
N THR A 621 -16.70 -0.52 6.95
CA THR A 621 -17.36 0.63 7.60
C THR A 621 -16.35 1.70 8.04
N PRO A 622 -15.62 2.35 7.10
CA PRO A 622 -14.58 3.29 7.48
C PRO A 622 -15.18 4.54 8.15
N VAL A 623 -14.71 4.84 9.37
CA VAL A 623 -15.12 6.04 10.13
C VAL A 623 -13.92 6.96 10.35
N ARG A 624 -14.01 8.23 9.95
CA ARG A 624 -12.92 9.20 10.14
C ARG A 624 -12.69 9.58 11.61
N GLY A 625 -11.50 10.08 11.92
CA GLY A 625 -11.08 10.49 13.26
C GLY A 625 -10.76 9.29 14.13
N GLY A 626 -10.18 8.24 13.53
CA GLY A 626 -9.81 7.00 14.22
C GLY A 626 -8.39 7.03 14.78
N LEU A 627 -7.96 5.87 15.27
CA LEU A 627 -6.60 5.66 15.78
C LEU A 627 -5.57 5.85 14.67
N THR A 628 -4.43 6.45 14.99
CA THR A 628 -3.25 6.31 14.13
C THR A 628 -2.72 4.88 14.18
N LEU A 629 -1.99 4.44 13.14
CA LEU A 629 -1.34 3.12 13.17
C LEU A 629 -0.43 2.95 14.40
N ARG A 630 0.31 4.00 14.77
CA ARG A 630 1.15 4.00 15.97
C ARG A 630 0.38 3.76 17.26
N GLU A 631 -0.84 4.27 17.37
CA GLU A 631 -1.68 4.05 18.54
C GLU A 631 -2.27 2.64 18.53
N GLY A 632 -2.64 2.11 17.36
CA GLY A 632 -3.05 0.72 17.19
C GLY A 632 -1.95 -0.27 17.58
N ASP A 633 -0.75 -0.09 17.04
CA ASP A 633 0.43 -0.92 17.36
C ASP A 633 0.72 -0.87 18.87
N TYR A 634 0.66 0.33 19.47
CA TYR A 634 0.87 0.52 20.90
C TYR A 634 -0.17 -0.20 21.78
N ILE A 635 -1.44 -0.27 21.35
CA ILE A 635 -2.45 -1.09 22.05
C ILE A 635 -2.02 -2.56 22.04
N ALA A 636 -1.62 -3.08 20.87
CA ALA A 636 -1.20 -4.46 20.70
C ALA A 636 0.04 -4.80 21.56
N GLU A 637 1.05 -3.93 21.55
CA GLU A 637 2.25 -4.02 22.39
C GLU A 637 1.89 -4.04 23.88
N CYS A 638 1.10 -3.07 24.35
CA CYS A 638 0.70 -2.99 25.76
C CYS A 638 -0.02 -4.24 26.25
N VAL A 639 -0.88 -4.82 25.41
CA VAL A 639 -1.63 -6.03 25.78
C VAL A 639 -0.71 -7.25 25.80
N HIS A 640 0.21 -7.38 24.84
CA HIS A 640 1.23 -8.43 24.84
C HIS A 640 2.14 -8.36 26.08
N GLU A 641 2.61 -7.16 26.44
CA GLU A 641 3.48 -6.90 27.60
C GLU A 641 2.87 -7.35 28.93
N THR A 642 1.55 -7.47 29.02
CA THR A 642 0.90 -8.01 30.22
C THR A 642 1.19 -9.48 30.48
N GLY A 643 1.68 -10.23 29.48
CA GLY A 643 1.76 -11.68 29.48
C GLY A 643 0.40 -12.37 29.64
N SER A 644 -0.70 -11.64 29.42
CA SER A 644 -2.06 -12.11 29.68
C SER A 644 -2.85 -12.38 28.41
N LEU A 645 -2.34 -12.00 27.25
CA LEU A 645 -2.99 -12.20 25.95
C LEU A 645 -3.01 -13.69 25.60
N VAL A 646 -4.19 -14.24 25.33
CA VAL A 646 -4.37 -15.66 24.97
C VAL A 646 -4.95 -15.86 23.58
N ALA A 647 -5.59 -14.84 23.02
CA ALA A 647 -6.15 -14.88 21.68
C ALA A 647 -6.23 -13.48 21.07
N LEU A 648 -6.10 -13.41 19.74
CA LEU A 648 -6.25 -12.21 18.93
C LEU A 648 -7.17 -12.52 17.74
N ASP A 649 -8.15 -11.67 17.51
CA ASP A 649 -8.86 -11.58 16.23
C ASP A 649 -8.43 -10.30 15.50
N LEU A 650 -8.09 -10.43 14.21
CA LEU A 650 -7.96 -9.31 13.29
C LEU A 650 -9.05 -9.44 12.23
N VAL A 651 -9.96 -8.47 12.16
CA VAL A 651 -11.18 -8.53 11.34
C VAL A 651 -11.40 -7.29 10.47
N GLU A 652 -12.40 -7.37 9.58
CA GLU A 652 -12.91 -6.28 8.73
C GLU A 652 -11.88 -5.61 7.79
N VAL A 653 -10.69 -6.20 7.65
CA VAL A 653 -9.82 -5.93 6.50
C VAL A 653 -10.61 -6.30 5.25
N ASN A 654 -10.66 -5.42 4.25
CA ASN A 654 -11.35 -5.70 3.01
C ASN A 654 -10.45 -5.38 1.82
N PRO A 655 -9.67 -6.34 1.31
CA PRO A 655 -8.77 -6.10 0.18
C PRO A 655 -9.51 -5.82 -1.14
N SER A 656 -10.84 -5.94 -1.18
CA SER A 656 -11.65 -5.79 -2.40
C SER A 656 -12.31 -4.42 -2.56
N LEU A 657 -12.32 -3.56 -1.52
CA LEU A 657 -13.04 -2.28 -1.55
C LEU A 657 -12.23 -1.14 -2.16
N GLU A 658 -11.04 -0.87 -1.65
CA GLU A 658 -10.19 0.23 -2.10
C GLU A 658 -8.91 -0.34 -2.72
N ILE A 659 -8.91 -0.61 -4.03
CA ILE A 659 -7.77 -1.28 -4.71
C ILE A 659 -6.43 -0.59 -4.43
N ALA A 660 -6.42 0.75 -4.39
CA ALA A 660 -5.22 1.55 -4.10
C ALA A 660 -4.89 1.67 -2.60
N GLY A 661 -5.81 1.34 -1.70
CA GLY A 661 -5.67 1.42 -0.22
C GLY A 661 -5.64 0.04 0.48
N ALA A 662 -5.88 -1.03 -0.28
CA ALA A 662 -5.99 -2.39 0.23
C ALA A 662 -4.66 -2.86 0.83
N GLN A 663 -3.54 -2.53 0.18
CA GLN A 663 -2.22 -2.92 0.64
C GLN A 663 -1.84 -2.22 1.95
N GLU A 664 -2.21 -0.95 2.11
CA GLU A 664 -2.01 -0.17 3.33
C GLU A 664 -2.77 -0.81 4.50
N THR A 665 -4.03 -1.18 4.26
CA THR A 665 -4.88 -1.83 5.28
C THR A 665 -4.33 -3.22 5.66
N VAL A 666 -3.89 -4.01 4.67
CA VAL A 666 -3.25 -5.31 4.91
C VAL A 666 -1.94 -5.14 5.70
N ARG A 667 -1.09 -4.16 5.33
CA ARG A 667 0.15 -3.84 6.06
C ARG A 667 -0.14 -3.40 7.49
N ALA A 668 -1.17 -2.59 7.72
CA ALA A 668 -1.63 -2.20 9.05
C ALA A 668 -2.05 -3.44 9.87
N GLY A 669 -2.87 -4.32 9.30
CA GLY A 669 -3.26 -5.58 9.94
C GLY A 669 -2.07 -6.48 10.31
N VAL A 670 -1.08 -6.62 9.40
CA VAL A 670 0.16 -7.36 9.66
C VAL A 670 0.93 -6.73 10.83
N SER A 671 1.05 -5.41 10.87
CA SER A 671 1.73 -4.68 11.95
C SER A 671 1.09 -4.98 13.31
N ILE A 672 -0.23 -4.82 13.41
CA ILE A 672 -1.01 -5.09 14.63
C ILE A 672 -0.80 -6.53 15.12
N VAL A 673 -0.89 -7.52 14.23
CA VAL A 673 -0.70 -8.92 14.60
C VAL A 673 0.72 -9.19 15.10
N ARG A 674 1.73 -8.62 14.45
CA ARG A 674 3.13 -8.78 14.87
C ARG A 674 3.39 -8.15 16.23
N CYS A 675 2.94 -6.92 16.46
CA CYS A 675 3.03 -6.23 17.75
C CYS A 675 2.34 -7.02 18.87
N ALA A 676 1.14 -7.56 18.60
CA ALA A 676 0.40 -8.39 19.56
C ALA A 676 1.07 -9.74 19.87
N LEU A 677 2.01 -10.17 19.03
CA LEU A 677 2.77 -11.41 19.18
C LEU A 677 4.23 -11.14 19.60
N GLY A 678 4.53 -9.93 20.07
CA GLY A 678 5.82 -9.60 20.68
C GLY A 678 6.88 -9.13 19.72
N ASP A 679 6.53 -8.74 18.50
CA ASP A 679 7.43 -7.92 17.69
C ASP A 679 7.62 -6.57 18.38
N THR A 680 8.85 -6.28 18.73
CA THR A 680 9.24 -5.08 19.48
C THR A 680 10.37 -4.38 18.75
N LEU A 681 10.43 -3.05 18.88
CA LEU A 681 11.43 -2.26 18.18
C LEU A 681 12.84 -2.39 18.78
N LEU A 682 12.97 -2.81 20.05
CA LEU A 682 14.22 -2.82 20.83
C LEU A 682 14.39 -4.07 21.71
#